data_AF-A0A8C3HDA5-F1
#
_entry.id   AF-A0A8C3HDA5-F1
#
_cell.length_a   1.000
_cell.length_b   1.000
_cell.length_c   1.000
_cell.angle_alpha   90.00
_cell.angle_beta   90.00
_cell.angle_gamma   90.00
#
_symmetry.space_group_name_H-M   'P 1'
#
loop_
_entity.id
_entity.type
_entity.pdbx_description
1 polymer ?
#
loop_
_entity_poly.entity_id
_entity_poly.type
_entity_poly.pdbx_seq_one_letter_code
_entity_poly.pdbx_strand_id
1 'polypeptide(L)'
;MKVFCGRANPTTGSVEWLAEDENYDYHQEIARSCYADMLHDKDRNLKYYQGIRAAVSRVKERGEKAIVLDIGTGTGLLSMMAVTAGADFCYAIEVFTPMAIAAVKIVEKNGFSDKIKVINKHSTEVTVGPDGDMQCRANILITELFDTELIGEGALPSYEHAHKYLVQEGCEAVPHRARVYAQLVESKRMWSWNKLFPVHVQAEDVEKIIVFPSEIENCPGVPSVYDIQLNQVPRSDFTVLSDVMTMFSVDFSKQVNSSSTYYTAKLDPIKSGMAQVILSWWDVDMDPSGMIKCTMAPYWVQPTSNDVQWRDHWMQCVYFLPNEEPVLQGENVYLTAYRDEYSVWYKLQKARNEEDKKDAYVGSPLCSCQAHLLWNRPRFGELNDQNRTNQYIQALMTVLEKDSICLCISDGSLLPLLAQYLGAEQVFTVENSAVSHCLMEKIFKANHVGDKIKIIEKRPELLTASDLEDKKVSVLIGEPFFTTSLLPWHNLYFLYARTAVAAHLTNGVTVLPQSASLYMMVVEFKDLWRIRSPCGTCEGFDVHIMDDMIKNSLNFRESKEAEPHPLWEYPCKSLSDPQEVMTFDFRLTVPQQTLSTDGSVNLLRTGKSHGAVLWMEYHLTADISVSTGLVQISDEKGSCQWNPHCKQAVYFFSSALEPETLTDLPSAITYAINFNPKTGEIAMSFKPLS
;
A
#
# COMPACT_ATOMS: atom_id res chain seq x y z
N MET A 1 11.23 -29.65 -5.41
CA MET A 1 10.23 -29.19 -6.40
C MET A 1 10.62 -27.76 -6.80
N LYS A 2 10.08 -27.17 -7.87
CA LYS A 2 10.27 -25.74 -8.18
C LYS A 2 8.89 -25.08 -8.23
N VAL A 3 8.76 -23.87 -7.72
CA VAL A 3 7.55 -23.04 -7.85
C VAL A 3 7.75 -22.02 -8.95
N PHE A 4 6.67 -21.57 -9.59
CA PHE A 4 6.73 -20.52 -10.60
C PHE A 4 6.09 -19.25 -10.06
N CYS A 5 6.87 -18.18 -9.98
CA CYS A 5 6.39 -16.91 -9.45
C CYS A 5 6.35 -15.87 -10.57
N GLY A 6 5.25 -15.13 -10.67
CA GLY A 6 5.14 -13.99 -11.57
C GLY A 6 6.03 -12.84 -11.08
N ARG A 7 6.89 -12.30 -11.95
CA ARG A 7 7.67 -11.09 -11.69
C ARG A 7 7.52 -10.10 -12.84
N ALA A 8 7.43 -8.82 -12.50
CA ALA A 8 7.63 -7.77 -13.49
C ALA A 8 9.04 -7.93 -14.09
N ASN A 9 9.13 -8.02 -15.41
CA ASN A 9 10.39 -8.01 -16.14
C ASN A 9 10.63 -6.58 -16.66
N PRO A 10 11.60 -5.83 -16.10
CA PRO A 10 11.89 -4.46 -16.52
C PRO A 10 12.39 -4.33 -17.97
N THR A 11 12.80 -5.42 -18.62
CA THR A 11 13.25 -5.42 -20.03
C THR A 11 12.11 -5.56 -21.03
N THR A 12 11.00 -6.20 -20.63
CA THR A 12 9.84 -6.45 -21.50
C THR A 12 8.58 -5.70 -21.06
N GLY A 13 8.59 -5.08 -19.87
CA GLY A 13 7.44 -4.40 -19.29
C GLY A 13 6.29 -5.33 -18.93
N SER A 14 6.50 -6.65 -18.99
CA SER A 14 5.47 -7.67 -18.77
C SER A 14 5.71 -8.45 -17.48
N VAL A 15 4.69 -9.16 -17.00
CA VAL A 15 4.85 -10.13 -15.92
C VAL A 15 5.26 -11.46 -16.53
N GLU A 16 6.44 -11.96 -16.15
CA GLU A 16 6.99 -13.24 -16.60
C GLU A 16 7.05 -14.25 -15.45
N TRP A 17 7.00 -15.53 -15.78
CA TRP A 17 7.04 -16.63 -14.80
C TRP A 17 8.46 -17.18 -14.67
N LEU A 18 9.05 -17.03 -13.47
CA LEU A 18 10.38 -17.55 -13.17
C LEU A 18 10.29 -18.77 -12.25
N ALA A 19 11.13 -19.78 -12.52
CA ALA A 19 11.20 -20.98 -11.70
C ALA A 19 12.11 -20.74 -10.48
N GLU A 20 11.55 -20.84 -9.29
CA GLU A 20 12.19 -20.59 -8.00
C GLU A 20 12.25 -21.86 -7.14
N ASP A 21 13.02 -21.79 -6.04
CA ASP A 21 13.06 -22.85 -5.01
C ASP A 21 11.67 -23.10 -4.42
N GLU A 22 11.35 -24.34 -4.05
CA GLU A 22 10.02 -24.68 -3.50
C GLU A 22 9.62 -23.91 -2.25
N ASN A 23 10.58 -23.36 -1.50
CA ASN A 23 10.33 -22.55 -0.30
C ASN A 23 10.34 -21.05 -0.57
N TYR A 24 10.47 -20.63 -1.84
CA TYR A 24 10.57 -19.22 -2.20
C TYR A 24 9.35 -18.41 -1.75
N ASP A 25 8.14 -18.93 -1.96
CA ASP A 25 6.91 -18.24 -1.57
C ASP A 25 6.86 -18.04 -0.05
N TYR A 26 7.28 -19.06 0.73
CA TYR A 26 7.40 -18.94 2.18
C TYR A 26 8.40 -17.85 2.59
N HIS A 27 9.58 -17.80 1.96
CA HIS A 27 10.56 -16.77 2.28
C HIS A 27 10.06 -15.37 1.93
N GLN A 28 9.35 -15.17 0.83
CA GLN A 28 8.77 -13.87 0.49
C GLN A 28 7.66 -13.47 1.46
N GLU A 29 6.76 -14.40 1.80
CA GLU A 29 5.68 -14.18 2.75
C GLU A 29 6.23 -13.80 4.14
N ILE A 30 7.25 -14.53 4.62
CA ILE A 30 7.92 -14.22 5.89
C ILE A 30 8.66 -12.88 5.82
N ALA A 31 9.45 -12.64 4.77
CA ALA A 31 10.26 -11.43 4.63
C ALA A 31 9.40 -10.16 4.59
N ARG A 32 8.18 -10.26 4.02
CA ARG A 32 7.24 -9.15 3.87
C ARG A 32 6.14 -9.15 4.92
N SER A 33 6.13 -10.11 5.83
CA SER A 33 5.14 -10.20 6.90
C SER A 33 5.17 -8.98 7.82
N CYS A 34 4.04 -8.72 8.46
CA CYS A 34 3.87 -7.65 9.44
C CYS A 34 4.34 -8.04 10.84
N TYR A 35 4.80 -9.28 11.06
CA TYR A 35 5.11 -9.81 12.40
C TYR A 35 6.14 -8.97 13.17
N ALA A 36 7.14 -8.39 12.49
CA ALA A 36 8.10 -7.49 13.13
C ALA A 36 7.43 -6.23 13.69
N ASP A 37 6.61 -5.55 12.88
CA ASP A 37 5.88 -4.35 13.31
C ASP A 37 4.91 -4.67 14.45
N MET A 38 4.18 -5.78 14.34
CA MET A 38 3.27 -6.28 15.38
C MET A 38 3.97 -6.52 16.73
N LEU A 39 5.20 -7.04 16.71
CA LEU A 39 6.02 -7.21 17.92
C LEU A 39 6.54 -5.88 18.47
N HIS A 40 6.76 -4.87 17.62
CA HIS A 40 7.13 -3.51 18.02
C HIS A 40 5.94 -2.62 18.43
N ASP A 41 4.71 -3.03 18.14
CA ASP A 41 3.49 -2.33 18.58
C ASP A 41 3.24 -2.54 20.08
N LYS A 42 3.88 -1.66 20.86
CA LYS A 42 3.79 -1.65 22.33
C LYS A 42 2.37 -1.43 22.83
N ASP A 43 1.58 -0.58 22.17
CA ASP A 43 0.21 -0.31 22.59
C ASP A 43 -0.65 -1.55 22.42
N ARG A 44 -0.63 -2.17 21.24
CA ARG A 44 -1.32 -3.44 20.98
C ARG A 44 -0.93 -4.50 22.02
N ASN A 45 0.36 -4.75 22.18
CA ASN A 45 0.86 -5.81 23.05
C ASN A 45 0.44 -5.57 24.52
N LEU A 46 0.55 -4.34 25.02
CA LEU A 46 0.13 -3.98 26.37
C LEU A 46 -1.39 -4.15 26.56
N LYS A 47 -2.20 -3.70 25.60
CA LYS A 47 -3.68 -3.76 25.69
C LYS A 47 -4.19 -5.20 25.64
N TYR A 48 -3.63 -6.04 24.77
CA TYR A 48 -3.91 -7.47 24.79
C TYR A 48 -3.54 -8.09 26.14
N TYR A 49 -2.32 -7.82 26.64
CA TYR A 49 -1.88 -8.41 27.91
C TYR A 49 -2.81 -8.01 29.07
N GLN A 50 -3.23 -6.74 29.13
CA GLN A 50 -4.20 -6.27 30.14
C GLN A 50 -5.56 -6.98 30.01
N GLY A 51 -6.10 -7.08 28.79
CA GLY A 51 -7.37 -7.77 28.52
C GLY A 51 -7.32 -9.26 28.90
N ILE A 52 -6.24 -9.94 28.49
CA ILE A 52 -5.99 -11.35 28.80
C ILE A 52 -5.92 -11.57 30.32
N ARG A 53 -5.16 -10.74 31.05
CA ARG A 53 -5.09 -10.82 32.52
C ARG A 53 -6.46 -10.66 33.17
N ALA A 54 -7.26 -9.71 32.69
CA ALA A 54 -8.60 -9.48 33.21
C ALA A 54 -9.54 -10.67 32.92
N ALA A 55 -9.51 -11.21 31.71
CA ALA A 55 -10.31 -12.37 31.31
C ALA A 55 -9.96 -13.63 32.12
N VAL A 56 -8.66 -13.95 32.22
CA VAL A 56 -8.19 -15.10 33.02
C VAL A 56 -8.58 -14.94 34.48
N SER A 57 -8.40 -13.74 35.07
CA SER A 57 -8.78 -13.47 36.45
C SER A 57 -10.26 -13.71 36.69
N ARG A 58 -11.15 -13.21 35.82
CA ARG A 58 -12.60 -13.42 35.95
C ARG A 58 -12.98 -14.91 35.91
N VAL A 59 -12.36 -15.71 35.05
CA VAL A 59 -12.62 -17.16 35.00
C VAL A 59 -12.14 -17.85 36.29
N LYS A 60 -10.95 -17.49 36.78
CA LYS A 60 -10.40 -18.06 38.01
C LYS A 60 -11.17 -17.66 39.26
N GLU A 61 -11.68 -16.44 39.31
CA GLU A 61 -12.55 -15.94 40.40
C GLU A 61 -13.88 -16.71 40.48
N ARG A 62 -14.37 -17.25 39.36
CA ARG A 62 -15.52 -18.17 39.34
C ARG A 62 -15.19 -19.59 39.81
N GLY A 63 -13.93 -19.87 40.13
CA GLY A 63 -13.46 -21.20 40.54
C GLY A 63 -13.34 -22.20 39.38
N GLU A 64 -13.36 -21.72 38.14
CA GLU A 64 -13.25 -22.54 36.93
C GLU A 64 -11.78 -22.71 36.50
N LYS A 65 -11.51 -23.75 35.70
CA LYS A 65 -10.25 -23.83 34.96
C LYS A 65 -10.29 -22.84 33.80
N ALA A 66 -9.22 -22.07 33.63
CA ALA A 66 -9.05 -21.15 32.52
C ALA A 66 -8.41 -21.89 31.33
N ILE A 67 -9.24 -22.26 30.36
CA ILE A 67 -8.83 -22.93 29.12
C ILE A 67 -8.97 -21.93 27.98
N VAL A 68 -7.83 -21.62 27.36
CA VAL A 68 -7.71 -20.57 26.35
C VAL A 68 -7.66 -21.20 24.97
N LEU A 69 -8.33 -20.57 24.01
CA LEU A 69 -8.18 -20.78 22.58
C LEU A 69 -7.62 -19.50 21.96
N ASP A 70 -6.43 -19.59 21.39
CA ASP A 70 -5.73 -18.50 20.70
C ASP A 70 -5.72 -18.78 19.19
N ILE A 71 -6.47 -18.01 18.41
CA ILE A 71 -6.62 -18.22 16.96
C ILE A 71 -5.77 -17.20 16.20
N GLY A 72 -4.89 -17.71 15.33
CA GLY A 72 -3.89 -16.88 14.65
C GLY A 72 -2.72 -16.56 15.59
N THR A 73 -2.17 -17.59 16.22
CA THR A 73 -1.23 -17.39 17.35
C THR A 73 0.09 -16.73 16.92
N GLY A 74 0.46 -16.79 15.63
CA GLY A 74 1.70 -16.23 15.12
C GLY A 74 2.91 -16.78 15.86
N THR A 75 3.56 -15.94 16.67
CA THR A 75 4.73 -16.31 17.48
C THR A 75 4.39 -17.08 18.76
N GLY A 76 3.11 -17.21 19.12
CA GLY A 76 2.68 -17.73 20.43
C GLY A 76 2.58 -16.66 21.53
N LEU A 77 2.80 -15.38 21.20
CA LEU A 77 2.89 -14.28 22.17
C LEU A 77 1.66 -14.21 23.10
N LEU A 78 0.45 -14.22 22.54
CA LEU A 78 -0.78 -14.06 23.31
C LEU A 78 -1.06 -15.30 24.18
N SER A 79 -0.76 -16.50 23.69
CA SER A 79 -0.79 -17.72 24.49
C SER A 79 0.18 -17.68 25.66
N MET A 80 1.41 -17.17 25.47
CA MET A 80 2.37 -17.00 26.57
C MET A 80 1.89 -15.98 27.60
N MET A 81 1.31 -14.85 27.17
CA MET A 81 0.64 -13.88 28.05
C MET A 81 -0.49 -14.51 28.86
N ALA A 82 -1.26 -15.42 28.27
CA ALA A 82 -2.34 -16.10 28.95
C ALA A 82 -1.83 -17.05 30.04
N VAL A 83 -0.77 -17.82 29.77
CA VAL A 83 -0.15 -18.70 30.76
C VAL A 83 0.44 -17.91 31.94
N THR A 84 1.12 -16.79 31.68
CA THR A 84 1.65 -15.93 32.76
C THR A 84 0.54 -15.24 33.56
N ALA A 85 -0.61 -14.97 32.93
CA ALA A 85 -1.81 -14.49 33.61
C ALA A 85 -2.51 -15.54 34.49
N GLY A 86 -2.09 -16.82 34.42
CA GLY A 86 -2.63 -17.90 35.24
C GLY A 86 -3.57 -18.86 34.51
N ALA A 87 -3.62 -18.85 33.17
CA ALA A 87 -4.34 -19.85 32.41
C ALA A 87 -3.83 -21.27 32.73
N ASP A 88 -4.76 -22.23 32.79
CA ASP A 88 -4.43 -23.63 33.09
C ASP A 88 -3.89 -24.34 31.85
N PHE A 89 -4.41 -24.01 30.66
CA PHE A 89 -3.96 -24.55 29.38
C PHE A 89 -4.36 -23.63 28.21
N CYS A 90 -3.57 -23.61 27.14
CA CYS A 90 -3.83 -22.86 25.92
C CYS A 90 -3.73 -23.77 24.69
N TYR A 91 -4.74 -23.71 23.81
CA TYR A 91 -4.69 -24.24 22.46
C TYR A 91 -4.41 -23.08 21.51
N ALA A 92 -3.26 -23.13 20.84
CA ALA A 92 -2.77 -22.07 19.97
C ALA A 92 -2.84 -22.53 18.51
N ILE A 93 -3.63 -21.88 17.66
CA ILE A 93 -3.87 -22.29 16.28
C ILE A 93 -3.09 -21.37 15.34
N GLU A 94 -2.32 -21.95 14.44
CA GLU A 94 -1.62 -21.21 13.36
C GLU A 94 -1.77 -22.00 12.06
N VAL A 95 -2.26 -21.35 11.01
CA VAL A 95 -2.45 -22.00 9.70
C VAL A 95 -1.14 -22.06 8.92
N PHE A 96 -0.32 -21.02 9.02
CA PHE A 96 0.91 -20.90 8.25
C PHE A 96 2.03 -21.74 8.86
N THR A 97 2.38 -22.83 8.18
CA THR A 97 3.29 -23.87 8.70
C THR A 97 4.64 -23.34 9.21
N PRO A 98 5.35 -22.43 8.50
CA PRO A 98 6.60 -21.88 9.02
C PRO A 98 6.42 -21.15 10.35
N MET A 99 5.31 -20.42 10.52
CA MET A 99 5.00 -19.72 11.76
C MET A 99 4.58 -20.67 12.87
N ALA A 100 3.81 -21.72 12.58
CA ALA A 100 3.47 -22.72 13.58
C ALA A 100 4.72 -23.43 14.13
N ILE A 101 5.69 -23.73 13.26
CA ILE A 101 6.99 -24.29 13.66
C ILE A 101 7.78 -23.29 14.52
N ALA A 102 7.78 -22.00 14.16
CA ALA A 102 8.42 -20.96 14.96
C ALA A 102 7.76 -20.82 16.34
N ALA A 103 6.42 -20.81 16.41
CA ALA A 103 5.64 -20.74 17.65
C ALA A 103 6.01 -21.88 18.61
N VAL A 104 6.09 -23.13 18.12
CA VAL A 104 6.51 -24.28 18.94
C VAL A 104 7.87 -24.02 19.59
N LYS A 105 8.85 -23.55 18.81
CA LYS A 105 10.21 -23.28 19.31
C LYS A 105 10.24 -22.10 20.28
N ILE A 106 9.48 -21.04 20.02
CA ILE A 106 9.38 -19.86 20.90
C ILE A 106 8.73 -20.24 22.23
N VAL A 107 7.63 -20.99 22.20
CA VAL A 107 6.94 -21.50 23.40
C VAL A 107 7.88 -22.38 24.24
N GLU A 108 8.63 -23.27 23.61
CA GLU A 108 9.62 -24.12 24.28
C GLU A 108 10.75 -23.29 24.91
N LYS A 109 11.31 -22.35 24.14
CA LYS A 109 12.37 -21.45 24.58
C LYS A 109 11.99 -20.65 25.83
N ASN A 110 10.72 -20.26 25.94
CA ASN A 110 10.18 -19.51 27.07
C ASN A 110 9.64 -20.40 28.21
N GLY A 111 9.73 -21.73 28.08
CA GLY A 111 9.39 -22.68 29.15
C GLY A 111 7.89 -22.94 29.34
N PHE A 112 7.08 -22.80 28.28
CA PHE A 112 5.61 -22.96 28.36
C PHE A 112 5.06 -24.21 27.66
N SER A 113 5.92 -25.13 27.21
CA SER A 113 5.52 -26.33 26.45
C SER A 113 4.50 -27.23 27.17
N ASP A 114 4.51 -27.26 28.50
CA ASP A 114 3.58 -28.09 29.28
C ASP A 114 2.14 -27.54 29.29
N LYS A 115 1.96 -26.27 28.91
CA LYS A 115 0.68 -25.55 29.01
C LYS A 115 0.16 -25.00 27.69
N ILE A 116 0.97 -24.99 26.63
CA ILE A 116 0.58 -24.46 25.33
C ILE A 116 0.73 -25.56 24.28
N LYS A 117 -0.37 -25.95 23.64
CA LYS A 117 -0.37 -26.84 22.48
C LYS A 117 -0.58 -26.03 21.21
N VAL A 118 0.45 -25.97 20.37
CA VAL A 118 0.35 -25.39 19.02
C VAL A 118 -0.28 -26.41 18.06
N ILE A 119 -1.28 -25.98 17.30
CA ILE A 119 -2.02 -26.78 16.31
C ILE A 119 -1.82 -26.12 14.95
N ASN A 120 -1.12 -26.80 14.03
CA ASN A 120 -0.92 -26.29 12.68
C ASN A 120 -2.10 -26.68 11.76
N LYS A 121 -3.18 -25.89 11.82
CA LYS A 121 -4.41 -26.03 11.02
C LYS A 121 -5.07 -24.67 10.85
N HIS A 122 -5.98 -24.53 9.90
CA HIS A 122 -6.92 -23.43 9.95
C HIS A 122 -7.95 -23.67 11.08
N SER A 123 -8.41 -22.62 11.74
CA SER A 123 -9.32 -22.75 12.90
C SER A 123 -10.64 -23.45 12.56
N THR A 124 -11.10 -23.34 11.32
CA THR A 124 -12.30 -24.00 10.79
C THR A 124 -12.15 -25.51 10.58
N GLU A 125 -10.92 -26.03 10.70
CA GLU A 125 -10.60 -27.46 10.56
C GLU A 125 -10.33 -28.13 11.91
N VAL A 126 -10.28 -27.33 12.99
CA VAL A 126 -10.00 -27.81 14.34
C VAL A 126 -11.24 -28.47 14.93
N THR A 127 -11.05 -29.58 15.62
CA THR A 127 -12.14 -30.38 16.20
C THR A 127 -11.97 -30.61 17.70
N VAL A 128 -13.09 -30.75 18.41
CA VAL A 128 -13.14 -31.07 19.84
C VAL A 128 -13.59 -32.52 20.03
N GLY A 129 -12.82 -33.32 20.76
CA GLY A 129 -13.16 -34.71 21.10
C GLY A 129 -11.94 -35.54 21.51
N PRO A 130 -12.13 -36.81 21.89
CA PRO A 130 -11.03 -37.70 22.31
C PRO A 130 -9.93 -37.84 21.25
N ASP A 131 -10.33 -37.97 19.98
CA ASP A 131 -9.44 -38.04 18.80
C ASP A 131 -9.26 -36.68 18.11
N GLY A 132 -9.81 -35.63 18.71
CA GLY A 132 -9.77 -34.27 18.18
C GLY A 132 -8.48 -33.53 18.52
N ASP A 133 -8.33 -32.35 17.93
CA ASP A 133 -7.21 -31.46 18.20
C ASP A 133 -7.28 -30.88 19.62
N MET A 134 -8.49 -30.62 20.09
CA MET A 134 -8.80 -30.11 21.43
C MET A 134 -9.56 -31.15 22.26
N GLN A 135 -9.20 -31.27 23.54
CA GLN A 135 -9.84 -32.25 24.44
C GLN A 135 -11.20 -31.76 24.98
N CYS A 136 -11.39 -30.45 25.06
CA CYS A 136 -12.63 -29.81 25.47
C CYS A 136 -12.75 -28.41 24.85
N ARG A 137 -13.95 -27.83 24.89
CA ARG A 137 -14.18 -26.45 24.48
C ARG A 137 -13.51 -25.46 25.45
N ALA A 138 -12.89 -24.42 24.91
CA ALA A 138 -12.28 -23.35 25.68
C ALA A 138 -13.33 -22.39 26.28
N ASN A 139 -13.01 -21.71 27.38
CA ASN A 139 -13.86 -20.69 28.00
C ASN A 139 -13.27 -19.27 27.93
N ILE A 140 -12.10 -19.12 27.30
CA ILE A 140 -11.50 -17.84 26.94
C ILE A 140 -11.08 -17.91 25.47
N LEU A 141 -11.61 -17.02 24.63
CA LEU A 141 -11.24 -16.87 23.23
C LEU A 141 -10.32 -15.66 23.07
N ILE A 142 -9.15 -15.86 22.48
CA ILE A 142 -8.21 -14.81 22.13
C ILE A 142 -8.00 -14.88 20.63
N THR A 143 -8.05 -13.74 19.95
CA THR A 143 -7.65 -13.66 18.54
C THR A 143 -7.00 -12.32 18.27
N GLU A 144 -6.13 -12.31 17.27
CA GLU A 144 -5.71 -11.10 16.57
C GLU A 144 -5.70 -11.44 15.08
N LEU A 145 -6.87 -11.29 14.44
CA LEU A 145 -7.15 -11.63 13.04
C LEU A 145 -7.72 -10.40 12.32
N PHE A 146 -7.26 -9.22 12.74
CA PHE A 146 -7.84 -7.96 12.30
C PHE A 146 -6.88 -7.32 11.32
N ASP A 147 -7.41 -6.78 10.24
CA ASP A 147 -6.68 -5.93 9.31
C ASP A 147 -7.13 -4.48 9.45
N THR A 148 -6.71 -3.62 8.52
CA THR A 148 -7.16 -2.23 8.48
C THR A 148 -8.69 -2.11 8.32
N GLU A 149 -9.36 -3.03 7.62
CA GLU A 149 -10.83 -3.09 7.51
C GLU A 149 -11.53 -3.79 8.70
N LEU A 150 -10.78 -4.24 9.73
CA LEU A 150 -11.21 -5.11 10.83
C LEU A 150 -11.52 -6.56 10.41
N ILE A 151 -12.19 -6.76 9.27
CA ILE A 151 -12.76 -8.05 8.87
C ILE A 151 -12.07 -8.70 7.66
N GLY A 152 -11.12 -8.02 7.01
CA GLY A 152 -10.52 -8.44 5.74
C GLY A 152 -9.66 -9.71 5.82
N GLU A 153 -9.19 -10.06 7.02
CA GLU A 153 -8.45 -11.30 7.29
C GLU A 153 -9.33 -12.45 7.82
N GLY A 154 -10.65 -12.36 7.61
CA GLY A 154 -11.56 -13.47 7.94
C GLY A 154 -11.86 -13.61 9.43
N ALA A 155 -11.82 -12.50 10.17
CA ALA A 155 -12.23 -12.46 11.58
C ALA A 155 -13.65 -13.04 11.76
N LEU A 156 -14.63 -12.56 10.98
CA LEU A 156 -16.04 -12.96 11.15
C LEU A 156 -16.27 -14.48 10.99
N PRO A 157 -15.86 -15.13 9.89
CA PRO A 157 -16.04 -16.58 9.74
C PRO A 157 -15.25 -17.38 10.79
N SER A 158 -14.06 -16.91 11.19
CA SER A 158 -13.26 -17.56 12.24
C SER A 158 -13.96 -17.54 13.61
N TYR A 159 -14.48 -16.37 14.02
CA TYR A 159 -15.27 -16.24 15.25
C TYR A 159 -16.58 -17.04 15.18
N GLU A 160 -17.28 -17.01 14.04
CA GLU A 160 -18.52 -17.76 13.85
C GLU A 160 -18.30 -19.27 14.06
N HIS A 161 -17.24 -19.82 13.47
CA HIS A 161 -16.85 -21.21 13.65
C HIS A 161 -16.43 -21.51 15.10
N ALA A 162 -15.61 -20.65 15.69
CA ALA A 162 -15.11 -20.84 17.06
C ALA A 162 -16.27 -20.94 18.07
N HIS A 163 -17.24 -20.03 18.02
CA HIS A 163 -18.44 -20.06 18.87
C HIS A 163 -19.25 -21.33 18.68
N LYS A 164 -19.41 -21.76 17.43
CA LYS A 164 -20.21 -22.95 17.11
C LYS A 164 -19.55 -24.25 17.59
N TYR A 165 -18.22 -24.38 17.50
CA TYR A 165 -17.55 -25.67 17.67
C TYR A 165 -16.47 -25.74 18.76
N LEU A 166 -15.80 -24.62 19.07
CA LEU A 166 -14.54 -24.63 19.82
C LEU A 166 -14.62 -24.00 21.21
N VAL A 167 -15.56 -23.08 21.44
CA VAL A 167 -15.71 -22.39 22.74
C VAL A 167 -17.04 -22.71 23.43
N GLN A 168 -17.09 -22.48 24.74
CA GLN A 168 -18.27 -22.63 25.58
C GLN A 168 -19.21 -21.43 25.42
N GLU A 169 -20.51 -21.62 25.68
CA GLU A 169 -21.45 -20.51 25.77
C GLU A 169 -21.07 -19.58 26.94
N GLY A 170 -21.08 -18.27 26.69
CA GLY A 170 -20.66 -17.28 27.70
C GLY A 170 -19.15 -17.21 27.94
N CYS A 171 -18.33 -17.68 26.99
CA CYS A 171 -16.87 -17.52 27.08
C CYS A 171 -16.45 -16.05 27.20
N GLU A 172 -15.33 -15.82 27.89
CA GLU A 172 -14.64 -14.53 27.79
C GLU A 172 -14.00 -14.41 26.39
N ALA A 173 -13.95 -13.19 25.84
CA ALA A 173 -13.27 -12.93 24.57
C ALA A 173 -12.32 -11.74 24.72
N VAL A 174 -11.13 -11.85 24.11
CA VAL A 174 -10.13 -10.78 23.99
C VAL A 174 -9.68 -10.67 22.52
N PRO A 175 -10.08 -9.60 21.81
CA PRO A 175 -10.92 -8.51 22.27
C PRO A 175 -12.36 -8.94 22.57
N HIS A 176 -13.05 -8.19 23.44
CA HIS A 176 -14.44 -8.43 23.80
C HIS A 176 -15.39 -7.90 22.72
N ARG A 177 -15.10 -6.71 22.18
CA ARG A 177 -15.93 -6.05 21.16
C ARG A 177 -15.12 -5.15 20.27
N ALA A 178 -15.44 -5.12 18.99
CA ALA A 178 -14.96 -4.09 18.05
C ALA A 178 -16.07 -3.10 17.68
N ARG A 179 -15.67 -1.88 17.30
CA ARG A 179 -16.55 -0.87 16.68
C ARG A 179 -15.89 -0.29 15.44
N VAL A 180 -16.62 -0.25 14.34
CA VAL A 180 -16.18 0.43 13.11
C VAL A 180 -16.81 1.82 13.07
N TYR A 181 -15.96 2.82 12.83
CA TYR A 181 -16.31 4.23 12.77
C TYR A 181 -16.28 4.75 11.34
N ALA A 182 -17.05 5.80 11.08
CA ALA A 182 -17.00 6.54 9.83
C ALA A 182 -17.06 8.05 10.10
N GLN A 183 -16.40 8.81 9.23
CA GLN A 183 -16.46 10.27 9.18
C GLN A 183 -16.55 10.73 7.72
N LEU A 184 -17.59 11.50 7.41
CA LEU A 184 -17.81 12.06 6.08
C LEU A 184 -16.97 13.32 5.87
N VAL A 185 -16.24 13.37 4.75
CA VAL A 185 -15.39 14.51 4.41
C VAL A 185 -15.53 14.93 2.93
N GLU A 186 -15.29 16.21 2.70
CA GLU A 186 -14.97 16.78 1.38
C GLU A 186 -13.45 16.81 1.24
N SER A 187 -12.89 16.29 0.15
CA SER A 187 -11.45 16.35 -0.09
C SER A 187 -11.13 16.22 -1.57
N LYS A 188 -10.70 17.32 -2.20
CA LYS A 188 -10.26 17.30 -3.60
C LYS A 188 -9.09 16.32 -3.80
N ARG A 189 -8.14 16.28 -2.85
CA ARG A 189 -6.97 15.39 -2.91
C ARG A 189 -7.39 13.92 -2.86
N MET A 190 -8.22 13.53 -1.90
CA MET A 190 -8.59 12.12 -1.78
C MET A 190 -9.55 11.72 -2.91
N TRP A 191 -10.48 12.59 -3.29
CA TRP A 191 -11.39 12.35 -4.41
C TRP A 191 -10.65 12.18 -5.74
N SER A 192 -9.48 12.82 -5.92
CA SER A 192 -8.63 12.65 -7.09
C SER A 192 -7.97 11.27 -7.18
N TRP A 193 -8.02 10.44 -6.14
CA TRP A 193 -7.60 9.04 -6.19
C TRP A 193 -8.66 8.10 -6.76
N ASN A 194 -9.88 8.60 -6.98
CA ASN A 194 -11.01 7.83 -7.49
C ASN A 194 -11.65 8.44 -8.75
N LYS A 195 -11.64 9.77 -8.92
CA LYS A 195 -12.21 10.44 -10.10
C LYS A 195 -11.12 11.18 -10.85
N LEU A 196 -11.29 11.28 -12.17
CA LEU A 196 -10.43 12.11 -13.02
C LEU A 196 -11.09 13.47 -13.23
N PHE A 197 -10.30 14.52 -13.03
CA PHE A 197 -10.72 15.90 -13.21
C PHE A 197 -10.33 16.38 -14.59
N PRO A 198 -11.09 17.31 -15.20
CA PRO A 198 -10.69 17.91 -16.46
C PRO A 198 -9.26 18.48 -16.39
N VAL A 199 -8.43 18.13 -17.38
CA VAL A 199 -7.03 18.55 -17.41
C VAL A 199 -6.88 19.73 -18.36
N HIS A 200 -6.37 20.84 -17.84
CA HIS A 200 -6.23 22.08 -18.61
C HIS A 200 -4.92 22.05 -19.40
N VAL A 201 -5.02 22.39 -20.68
CA VAL A 201 -3.88 22.42 -21.62
C VAL A 201 -3.85 23.79 -22.28
N GLN A 202 -2.90 24.62 -21.87
CA GLN A 202 -2.68 25.93 -22.47
C GLN A 202 -1.79 25.76 -23.71
N ALA A 203 -2.30 26.07 -24.92
CA ALA A 203 -1.56 25.93 -26.18
C ALA A 203 -1.77 27.17 -27.06
N GLU A 204 -0.69 27.88 -27.44
CA GLU A 204 -0.68 28.98 -28.42
C GLU A 204 -1.92 29.91 -28.36
N ASP A 205 -2.17 30.49 -27.18
CA ASP A 205 -3.29 31.40 -26.84
C ASP A 205 -4.71 30.82 -26.79
N VAL A 206 -4.89 29.50 -26.94
CA VAL A 206 -6.16 28.80 -26.76
C VAL A 206 -6.08 27.80 -25.62
N GLU A 207 -7.00 27.88 -24.67
CA GLU A 207 -7.18 26.87 -23.64
C GLU A 207 -7.95 25.67 -24.22
N LYS A 208 -7.33 24.50 -24.17
CA LYS A 208 -7.99 23.21 -24.42
C LYS A 208 -8.17 22.49 -23.09
N ILE A 209 -9.21 21.66 -23.01
CA ILE A 209 -9.52 20.89 -21.80
C ILE A 209 -9.65 19.44 -22.21
N ILE A 210 -8.86 18.57 -21.60
CA ILE A 210 -9.06 17.12 -21.71
C ILE A 210 -10.20 16.76 -20.78
N VAL A 211 -11.24 16.16 -21.35
CA VAL A 211 -12.40 15.64 -20.62
C VAL A 211 -12.40 14.11 -20.61
N PHE A 212 -13.04 13.51 -19.62
CA PHE A 212 -13.11 12.07 -19.48
C PHE A 212 -14.51 11.55 -19.84
N PRO A 213 -14.63 10.30 -20.32
CA PRO A 213 -15.94 9.69 -20.57
C PRO A 213 -16.83 9.73 -19.32
N SER A 214 -18.12 10.03 -19.50
CA SER A 214 -19.09 10.12 -18.39
C SER A 214 -19.24 8.82 -17.61
N GLU A 215 -18.91 7.67 -18.22
CA GLU A 215 -18.85 6.39 -17.51
C GLU A 215 -17.78 6.37 -16.40
N ILE A 216 -16.66 7.09 -16.55
CA ILE A 216 -15.64 7.23 -15.50
C ILE A 216 -16.18 8.10 -14.37
N GLU A 217 -16.84 9.21 -14.70
CA GLU A 217 -17.45 10.13 -13.72
C GLU A 217 -18.50 9.42 -12.86
N ASN A 218 -19.33 8.56 -13.46
CA ASN A 218 -20.40 7.83 -12.78
C ASN A 218 -19.96 6.47 -12.19
N CYS A 219 -18.72 6.04 -12.43
CA CYS A 219 -18.24 4.74 -11.94
C CYS A 219 -18.01 4.78 -10.44
N PRO A 220 -18.53 3.81 -9.65
CA PRO A 220 -18.36 3.81 -8.21
C PRO A 220 -16.93 3.50 -7.75
N GLY A 221 -16.05 3.05 -8.66
CA GLY A 221 -14.71 2.58 -8.36
C GLY A 221 -14.64 1.05 -8.25
N VAL A 222 -13.61 0.56 -7.59
CA VAL A 222 -13.43 -0.87 -7.25
C VAL A 222 -13.76 -1.11 -5.78
N PRO A 223 -14.22 -2.32 -5.41
CA PRO A 223 -14.60 -2.66 -4.04
C PRO A 223 -13.38 -3.08 -3.22
N SER A 224 -12.39 -2.21 -3.17
CA SER A 224 -11.24 -2.39 -2.30
C SER A 224 -11.07 -1.16 -1.44
N VAL A 225 -10.70 -1.33 -0.17
CA VAL A 225 -10.28 -0.21 0.66
C VAL A 225 -9.07 0.49 0.03
N TYR A 226 -8.92 1.78 0.31
CA TYR A 226 -7.62 2.42 0.20
C TYR A 226 -7.08 2.68 1.60
N ASP A 227 -6.23 1.77 2.04
CA ASP A 227 -5.52 1.79 3.31
C ASP A 227 -4.36 2.78 3.20
N ILE A 228 -4.35 3.79 4.08
CA ILE A 228 -3.25 4.77 4.17
C ILE A 228 -2.95 5.12 5.63
N GLN A 229 -1.74 5.60 5.88
CA GLN A 229 -1.37 6.31 7.12
C GLN A 229 -2.05 7.68 7.14
N LEU A 230 -3.35 7.70 7.41
CA LEU A 230 -4.22 8.88 7.34
C LEU A 230 -3.75 10.03 8.25
N ASN A 231 -2.99 9.71 9.31
CA ASN A 231 -2.31 10.69 10.16
C ASN A 231 -1.32 11.60 9.38
N GLN A 232 -0.85 11.20 8.21
CA GLN A 232 0.03 12.01 7.36
C GLN A 232 -0.73 12.88 6.34
N VAL A 233 -2.06 12.73 6.23
CA VAL A 233 -2.86 13.62 5.38
C VAL A 233 -2.95 15.01 6.05
N PRO A 234 -2.49 16.09 5.39
CA PRO A 234 -2.57 17.43 5.93
C PRO A 234 -4.03 17.82 6.24
N ARG A 235 -4.25 18.47 7.39
CA ARG A 235 -5.60 18.90 7.79
C ARG A 235 -6.24 19.88 6.79
N SER A 236 -5.42 20.60 6.02
CA SER A 236 -5.83 21.50 4.94
C SER A 236 -6.45 20.79 3.74
N ASP A 237 -6.18 19.49 3.57
CA ASP A 237 -6.54 18.76 2.35
C ASP A 237 -7.97 18.20 2.40
N PHE A 238 -8.67 18.38 3.53
CA PHE A 238 -10.06 17.94 3.68
C PHE A 238 -10.88 18.81 4.63
N THR A 239 -12.17 18.89 4.38
CA THR A 239 -13.16 19.49 5.27
C THR A 239 -14.02 18.38 5.88
N VAL A 240 -14.07 18.34 7.21
CA VAL A 240 -14.96 17.42 7.93
C VAL A 240 -16.39 17.90 7.79
N LEU A 241 -17.28 17.02 7.34
CA LEU A 241 -18.70 17.28 7.12
C LEU A 241 -19.58 16.64 8.19
N SER A 242 -19.08 15.65 8.94
CA SER A 242 -19.81 15.00 10.03
C SER A 242 -18.97 14.81 11.28
N ASP A 243 -19.66 14.67 12.43
CA ASP A 243 -19.05 14.05 13.59
C ASP A 243 -18.67 12.58 13.28
N VAL A 244 -17.80 12.02 14.11
CA VAL A 244 -17.45 10.60 14.05
C VAL A 244 -18.65 9.78 14.52
N MET A 245 -19.04 8.79 13.74
CA MET A 245 -20.16 7.91 14.06
C MET A 245 -19.76 6.44 14.08
N THR A 246 -20.38 5.70 14.98
CA THR A 246 -20.27 4.23 15.02
C THR A 246 -21.24 3.64 14.00
N MET A 247 -20.69 2.91 13.03
CA MET A 247 -21.48 2.27 11.97
C MET A 247 -22.00 0.92 12.42
N PHE A 248 -21.12 0.09 12.97
CA PHE A 248 -21.50 -1.20 13.55
C PHE A 248 -20.54 -1.61 14.65
N SER A 249 -20.96 -2.62 15.40
CA SER A 249 -20.16 -3.24 16.46
C SER A 249 -20.28 -4.75 16.38
N VAL A 250 -19.19 -5.45 16.69
CA VAL A 250 -19.16 -6.91 16.75
C VAL A 250 -18.82 -7.31 18.18
N ASP A 251 -19.72 -8.02 18.86
CA ASP A 251 -19.51 -8.57 20.20
C ASP A 251 -18.93 -9.97 20.06
N PHE A 252 -17.62 -10.08 20.28
CA PHE A 252 -16.85 -11.31 20.08
C PHE A 252 -17.04 -12.32 21.21
N SER A 253 -17.66 -11.92 22.32
CA SER A 253 -18.02 -12.84 23.42
C SER A 253 -19.29 -13.65 23.14
N LYS A 254 -19.99 -13.35 22.04
CA LYS A 254 -21.22 -14.02 21.60
C LYS A 254 -21.07 -14.57 20.20
N GLN A 255 -22.01 -15.42 19.79
CA GLN A 255 -22.07 -15.97 18.44
C GLN A 255 -22.01 -14.84 17.40
N VAL A 256 -20.95 -14.85 16.60
CA VAL A 256 -20.74 -13.95 15.46
C VAL A 256 -21.42 -14.53 14.22
N ASN A 257 -21.89 -13.66 13.32
CA ASN A 257 -22.49 -14.02 12.03
C ASN A 257 -21.71 -13.36 10.89
N SER A 258 -21.20 -14.20 9.99
CA SER A 258 -20.40 -13.80 8.82
C SER A 258 -21.24 -13.30 7.65
N SER A 259 -22.53 -13.64 7.60
CA SER A 259 -23.44 -13.29 6.50
C SER A 259 -23.44 -11.80 6.20
N SER A 260 -23.61 -11.46 4.92
CA SER A 260 -23.71 -10.07 4.47
C SER A 260 -24.85 -9.31 5.16
N THR A 261 -24.59 -8.07 5.53
CA THR A 261 -25.56 -7.22 6.24
C THR A 261 -25.24 -5.74 6.03
N TYR A 262 -26.07 -4.86 6.57
CA TYR A 262 -25.87 -3.42 6.49
C TYR A 262 -26.37 -2.70 7.73
N TYR A 263 -25.80 -1.53 7.99
CA TYR A 263 -26.10 -0.69 9.14
C TYR A 263 -26.26 0.75 8.69
N THR A 264 -27.44 1.32 8.94
CA THR A 264 -27.76 2.70 8.57
C THR A 264 -27.75 3.59 9.81
N ALA A 265 -26.94 4.64 9.77
CA ALA A 265 -26.87 5.67 10.79
C ALA A 265 -27.39 7.01 10.24
N LYS A 266 -28.15 7.73 11.07
CA LYS A 266 -28.49 9.12 10.77
C LYS A 266 -27.23 9.98 10.93
N LEU A 267 -26.92 10.76 9.91
CA LEU A 267 -25.80 11.70 9.87
C LEU A 267 -26.38 13.11 9.74
N ASP A 268 -26.00 13.98 10.67
CA ASP A 268 -26.36 15.39 10.65
C ASP A 268 -25.10 16.18 10.22
N PRO A 269 -25.04 16.72 9.00
CA PRO A 269 -23.85 17.42 8.55
C PRO A 269 -23.58 18.64 9.44
N ILE A 270 -22.37 18.70 9.99
CA ILE A 270 -21.92 19.81 10.86
C ILE A 270 -21.47 21.02 10.04
N LYS A 271 -21.25 20.82 8.73
CA LYS A 271 -20.84 21.85 7.78
C LYS A 271 -21.38 21.50 6.39
N SER A 272 -21.76 22.52 5.62
CA SER A 272 -22.13 22.35 4.20
C SER A 272 -20.90 22.11 3.34
N GLY A 273 -21.00 21.24 2.33
CA GLY A 273 -19.90 20.89 1.43
C GLY A 273 -20.28 19.77 0.46
N MET A 274 -19.31 19.22 -0.26
CA MET A 274 -19.47 18.07 -1.15
C MET A 274 -19.11 16.78 -0.41
N ALA A 275 -20.10 15.94 -0.16
CA ALA A 275 -19.91 14.61 0.38
C ALA A 275 -19.22 13.74 -0.69
N GLN A 276 -17.97 13.36 -0.45
CA GLN A 276 -17.12 12.63 -1.41
C GLN A 276 -16.52 11.37 -0.81
N VAL A 277 -15.91 11.50 0.37
CA VAL A 277 -15.04 10.50 0.97
C VAL A 277 -15.54 10.12 2.36
N ILE A 278 -15.46 8.84 2.67
CA ILE A 278 -15.68 8.31 4.01
C ILE A 278 -14.34 7.85 4.57
N LEU A 279 -13.89 8.52 5.63
CA LEU A 279 -12.76 8.07 6.43
C LEU A 279 -13.28 7.06 7.46
N SER A 280 -12.63 5.91 7.57
CA SER A 280 -13.06 4.85 8.49
C SER A 280 -11.88 4.24 9.22
N TRP A 281 -12.13 3.77 10.43
CA TRP A 281 -11.20 3.08 11.31
C TRP A 281 -12.00 2.33 12.36
N TRP A 282 -11.34 1.55 13.21
CA TRP A 282 -12.00 0.80 14.26
C TRP A 282 -11.32 0.97 15.62
N ASP A 283 -12.03 0.57 16.67
CA ASP A 283 -11.47 0.30 17.98
C ASP A 283 -11.88 -1.07 18.49
N VAL A 284 -11.11 -1.59 19.45
CA VAL A 284 -11.42 -2.80 20.18
C VAL A 284 -11.39 -2.53 21.67
N ASP A 285 -12.47 -2.94 22.35
CA ASP A 285 -12.51 -3.09 23.80
C ASP A 285 -11.91 -4.46 24.14
N MET A 286 -10.81 -4.49 24.89
CA MET A 286 -10.15 -5.72 25.31
C MET A 286 -10.88 -6.43 26.46
N ASP A 287 -11.85 -5.74 27.08
CA ASP A 287 -12.60 -6.23 28.23
C ASP A 287 -14.08 -5.76 28.22
N PRO A 288 -14.99 -6.43 28.95
CA PRO A 288 -16.42 -6.08 28.93
C PRO A 288 -16.75 -4.66 29.38
N SER A 289 -15.92 -4.05 30.24
CA SER A 289 -16.16 -2.69 30.73
C SER A 289 -15.81 -1.61 29.69
N GLY A 290 -15.01 -1.95 28.67
CA GLY A 290 -14.50 -1.00 27.69
C GLY A 290 -13.43 -0.05 28.24
N MET A 291 -12.85 -0.35 29.41
CA MET A 291 -11.79 0.46 30.02
C MET A 291 -10.43 0.24 29.34
N ILE A 292 -10.17 -0.96 28.81
CA ILE A 292 -8.93 -1.28 28.10
C ILE A 292 -9.24 -1.24 26.60
N LYS A 293 -8.75 -0.21 25.90
CA LYS A 293 -9.06 0.02 24.49
C LYS A 293 -7.82 0.20 23.63
N CYS A 294 -7.83 -0.38 22.43
CA CYS A 294 -6.90 -0.06 21.35
C CYS A 294 -7.69 0.59 20.20
N THR A 295 -7.20 1.69 19.63
CA THR A 295 -7.93 2.47 18.62
C THR A 295 -7.04 2.91 17.47
N MET A 296 -7.60 2.87 16.27
CA MET A 296 -6.97 3.32 15.03
C MET A 296 -7.46 4.73 14.64
N ALA A 297 -8.07 5.45 15.57
CA ALA A 297 -8.56 6.80 15.33
C ALA A 297 -7.39 7.76 14.99
N PRO A 298 -7.53 8.60 13.95
CA PRO A 298 -6.49 9.55 13.58
C PRO A 298 -6.38 10.71 14.58
N TYR A 299 -5.28 11.46 14.53
CA TYR A 299 -4.89 12.44 15.54
C TYR A 299 -5.94 13.52 15.84
N TRP A 300 -6.78 13.91 14.87
CA TRP A 300 -7.78 14.98 15.06
C TRP A 300 -9.04 14.51 15.79
N VAL A 301 -9.21 13.20 15.96
CA VAL A 301 -10.29 12.61 16.74
C VAL A 301 -9.86 12.38 18.18
N GLN A 302 -8.55 12.22 18.42
CA GLN A 302 -8.00 11.99 19.74
C GLN A 302 -7.86 13.30 20.53
N PRO A 303 -8.19 13.32 21.84
CA PRO A 303 -8.17 14.54 22.66
C PRO A 303 -6.75 15.11 22.88
N THR A 304 -5.70 14.30 22.70
CA THR A 304 -4.30 14.66 22.89
C THR A 304 -3.46 14.18 21.70
N SER A 305 -2.94 15.10 20.90
CA SER A 305 -2.16 14.79 19.68
C SER A 305 -0.87 14.01 19.93
N ASN A 306 -0.38 13.98 21.18
CA ASN A 306 0.86 13.28 21.57
C ASN A 306 0.66 11.79 21.88
N ASP A 307 -0.58 11.31 21.95
CA ASP A 307 -0.89 9.92 22.34
C ASP A 307 -1.15 8.99 21.15
N VAL A 308 -0.99 9.48 19.90
CA VAL A 308 -1.21 8.66 18.71
C VAL A 308 -0.12 7.59 18.59
N GLN A 309 -0.53 6.34 18.77
CA GLN A 309 0.34 5.17 18.70
C GLN A 309 0.52 4.76 17.24
N TRP A 310 1.74 4.86 16.73
CA TRP A 310 2.06 4.46 15.36
C TRP A 310 2.21 2.94 15.24
N ARG A 311 1.72 2.41 14.11
CA ARG A 311 1.87 1.03 13.63
C ARG A 311 1.61 1.02 12.12
N ASP A 312 2.01 -0.03 11.42
CA ASP A 312 1.84 -0.17 9.97
C ASP A 312 0.92 -1.32 9.57
N HIS A 313 0.89 -2.40 10.35
CA HIS A 313 -0.02 -3.53 10.13
C HIS A 313 -1.51 -3.16 10.24
N TRP A 314 -1.82 -2.10 11.01
CA TRP A 314 -3.14 -1.47 11.04
C TRP A 314 -3.02 0.02 10.76
N MET A 315 -3.78 0.49 9.80
CA MET A 315 -3.85 1.91 9.47
C MET A 315 -5.30 2.40 9.47
N GLN A 316 -5.66 3.30 8.56
CA GLN A 316 -7.02 3.81 8.41
C GLN A 316 -7.51 3.61 6.98
N CYS A 317 -8.82 3.57 6.82
CA CYS A 317 -9.48 3.31 5.56
C CYS A 317 -9.96 4.61 4.90
N VAL A 318 -9.78 4.73 3.59
CA VAL A 318 -10.43 5.71 2.73
C VAL A 318 -11.39 4.99 1.78
N TYR A 319 -12.68 5.30 1.90
CA TYR A 319 -13.72 4.85 0.98
C TYR A 319 -14.27 6.02 0.17
N PHE A 320 -14.70 5.73 -1.04
CA PHE A 320 -15.27 6.72 -1.95
C PHE A 320 -16.78 6.48 -2.09
N LEU A 321 -17.56 7.55 -2.00
CA LEU A 321 -18.97 7.47 -2.39
C LEU A 321 -19.06 7.23 -3.91
N PRO A 322 -20.08 6.50 -4.40
CA PRO A 322 -20.25 6.27 -5.84
C PRO A 322 -20.29 7.57 -6.64
N ASN A 323 -21.01 8.56 -6.11
CA ASN A 323 -21.14 9.90 -6.64
C ASN A 323 -20.95 10.90 -5.51
N GLU A 324 -20.41 12.07 -5.83
CA GLU A 324 -20.37 13.17 -4.88
C GLU A 324 -21.75 13.83 -4.77
N GLU A 325 -22.14 14.20 -3.55
CA GLU A 325 -23.43 14.87 -3.32
C GLU A 325 -23.26 16.12 -2.46
N PRO A 326 -23.89 17.26 -2.80
CA PRO A 326 -23.83 18.44 -1.94
C PRO A 326 -24.62 18.17 -0.66
N VAL A 327 -24.03 18.42 0.50
CA VAL A 327 -24.72 18.36 1.78
C VAL A 327 -24.83 19.74 2.43
N LEU A 328 -25.92 19.96 3.15
CA LEU A 328 -26.20 21.21 3.85
C LEU A 328 -26.11 21.00 5.36
N GLN A 329 -25.48 21.96 6.05
CA GLN A 329 -25.43 21.96 7.51
C GLN A 329 -26.84 21.86 8.11
N GLY A 330 -27.04 20.89 9.00
CA GLY A 330 -28.31 20.65 9.68
C GLY A 330 -29.38 19.94 8.83
N GLU A 331 -29.09 19.53 7.59
CA GLU A 331 -29.99 18.62 6.86
C GLU A 331 -29.91 17.20 7.42
N ASN A 332 -30.92 16.37 7.17
CA ASN A 332 -30.89 14.97 7.58
C ASN A 332 -30.41 14.11 6.40
N VAL A 333 -29.26 13.46 6.56
CA VAL A 333 -28.79 12.41 5.63
C VAL A 333 -28.59 11.09 6.38
N TYR A 334 -28.52 9.99 5.64
CA TYR A 334 -28.32 8.65 6.18
C TYR A 334 -27.09 8.04 5.52
N LEU A 335 -26.13 7.60 6.34
CA LEU A 335 -24.98 6.84 5.89
C LEU A 335 -25.26 5.36 6.17
N THR A 336 -25.12 4.52 5.15
CA THR A 336 -25.23 3.07 5.29
C THR A 336 -23.87 2.44 5.05
N ALA A 337 -23.39 1.68 6.03
CA ALA A 337 -22.26 0.77 5.89
C ALA A 337 -22.79 -0.62 5.53
N TYR A 338 -22.37 -1.15 4.40
CA TYR A 338 -22.60 -2.53 4.01
C TYR A 338 -21.34 -3.34 4.31
N ARG A 339 -21.53 -4.61 4.64
CA ARG A 339 -20.43 -5.56 4.71
C ARG A 339 -20.82 -6.93 4.19
N ASP A 340 -19.85 -7.67 3.70
CA ASP A 340 -19.93 -9.13 3.57
C ASP A 340 -19.05 -9.81 4.64
N GLU A 341 -18.45 -10.95 4.29
CA GLU A 341 -17.56 -11.70 5.16
C GLU A 341 -16.18 -11.01 5.33
N TYR A 342 -15.74 -10.21 4.34
CA TYR A 342 -14.38 -9.68 4.24
C TYR A 342 -14.28 -8.19 3.90
N SER A 343 -15.31 -7.57 3.32
CA SER A 343 -15.23 -6.21 2.78
C SER A 343 -16.31 -5.28 3.31
N VAL A 344 -15.98 -3.99 3.40
CA VAL A 344 -16.92 -2.92 3.76
C VAL A 344 -17.11 -1.94 2.59
N TRP A 345 -18.32 -1.40 2.42
CA TRP A 345 -18.58 -0.29 1.49
C TRP A 345 -19.69 0.62 2.00
N TYR A 346 -19.78 1.84 1.44
CA TYR A 346 -20.65 2.89 1.96
C TYR A 346 -21.59 3.47 0.90
N LYS A 347 -22.78 3.87 1.35
CA LYS A 347 -23.75 4.66 0.57
C LYS A 347 -24.28 5.80 1.42
N LEU A 348 -24.36 6.99 0.82
CA LEU A 348 -25.05 8.13 1.40
C LEU A 348 -26.44 8.28 0.76
N GLN A 349 -27.45 8.58 1.55
CA GLN A 349 -28.83 8.82 1.10
C GLN A 349 -29.38 10.09 1.75
N LYS A 350 -29.97 10.99 0.94
CA LYS A 350 -30.70 12.15 1.45
C LYS A 350 -32.11 11.75 1.89
N ALA A 351 -32.59 12.34 2.99
CA ALA A 351 -33.96 12.14 3.45
C ALA A 351 -34.95 12.82 2.49
N ARG A 352 -35.40 12.14 1.42
CA ARG A 352 -36.39 12.69 0.48
C ARG A 352 -37.84 12.32 0.84
N ASN A 353 -38.11 11.15 1.43
CA ASN A 353 -39.41 10.73 2.03
C ASN A 353 -39.26 9.49 2.96
N GLU A 354 -40.21 9.23 3.88
CA GLU A 354 -40.17 8.06 4.78
C GLU A 354 -40.36 6.70 4.07
N GLU A 355 -40.93 6.69 2.86
CA GLU A 355 -41.15 5.47 2.06
C GLU A 355 -39.90 4.98 1.32
N ASP A 356 -38.88 5.84 1.14
CA ASP A 356 -37.57 5.48 0.56
C ASP A 356 -36.63 4.76 1.55
N LYS A 357 -37.07 4.55 2.81
CA LYS A 357 -36.31 3.80 3.85
C LYS A 357 -36.12 2.32 3.51
N LYS A 358 -36.81 1.80 2.49
CA LYS A 358 -36.65 0.43 1.97
C LYS A 358 -35.91 0.46 0.62
N ASP A 359 -34.67 0.90 0.62
CA ASP A 359 -33.85 0.81 -0.58
C ASP A 359 -33.20 -0.59 -0.67
N ALA A 360 -33.22 -1.17 -1.87
CA ALA A 360 -32.72 -2.50 -2.15
C ALA A 360 -31.24 -2.63 -1.75
N TYR A 361 -30.83 -3.82 -1.30
CA TYR A 361 -29.43 -4.16 -1.08
C TYR A 361 -28.58 -3.66 -2.26
N VAL A 362 -27.65 -2.77 -1.97
CA VAL A 362 -26.69 -2.30 -2.98
C VAL A 362 -25.52 -3.26 -2.91
N GLY A 363 -25.36 -4.04 -3.97
CA GLY A 363 -24.18 -4.90 -4.12
C GLY A 363 -22.89 -4.09 -4.05
N SER A 364 -21.80 -4.79 -3.74
CA SER A 364 -20.46 -4.22 -3.68
C SER A 364 -20.15 -3.39 -4.96
N PRO A 365 -19.54 -2.20 -4.84
CA PRO A 365 -19.27 -1.34 -5.99
C PRO A 365 -18.34 -2.02 -6.98
N LEU A 366 -18.79 -2.24 -8.22
CA LEU A 366 -17.96 -2.81 -9.28
C LEU A 366 -17.61 -1.75 -10.32
N CYS A 367 -16.34 -1.77 -10.76
CA CYS A 367 -15.89 -0.88 -11.81
C CYS A 367 -16.60 -1.20 -13.12
N SER A 368 -17.21 -0.19 -13.72
CA SER A 368 -17.88 -0.30 -15.02
C SER A 368 -17.17 0.49 -16.14
N CYS A 369 -16.12 1.26 -15.81
CA CYS A 369 -15.46 2.16 -16.75
C CYS A 369 -14.05 1.74 -17.19
N GLN A 370 -13.54 0.59 -16.70
CA GLN A 370 -12.18 0.07 -16.93
C GLN A 370 -11.05 0.87 -16.28
N ALA A 371 -11.19 2.18 -16.06
CA ALA A 371 -10.16 3.03 -15.47
C ALA A 371 -9.68 2.53 -14.09
N HIS A 372 -10.61 2.16 -13.19
CA HIS A 372 -10.25 1.64 -11.86
C HIS A 372 -9.69 0.21 -11.85
N LEU A 373 -9.74 -0.50 -12.98
CA LEU A 373 -9.07 -1.80 -13.15
C LEU A 373 -7.63 -1.64 -13.64
N LEU A 374 -7.34 -0.53 -14.32
CA LEU A 374 -6.02 -0.24 -14.90
C LEU A 374 -5.17 0.66 -14.00
N TRP A 375 -5.74 1.74 -13.50
CA TRP A 375 -5.04 2.73 -12.69
C TRP A 375 -5.30 2.52 -11.21
N ASN A 376 -4.23 2.38 -10.44
CA ASN A 376 -4.31 2.37 -8.99
C ASN A 376 -4.56 3.79 -8.43
N ARG A 377 -4.82 3.89 -7.12
CA ARG A 377 -5.18 5.15 -6.45
C ARG A 377 -4.10 6.24 -6.59
N PRO A 378 -2.80 5.93 -6.36
CA PRO A 378 -1.72 6.89 -6.63
C PRO A 378 -1.69 7.38 -8.09
N ARG A 379 -1.93 6.49 -9.06
CA ARG A 379 -1.94 6.83 -10.49
C ARG A 379 -3.10 7.75 -10.86
N PHE A 380 -4.30 7.53 -10.31
CA PHE A 380 -5.40 8.50 -10.43
C PHE A 380 -4.99 9.87 -9.88
N GLY A 381 -4.34 9.89 -8.72
CA GLY A 381 -3.78 11.12 -8.15
C GLY A 381 -2.76 11.79 -9.09
N GLU A 382 -1.87 11.00 -9.70
CA GLU A 382 -0.81 11.47 -10.60
C GLU A 382 -1.37 12.12 -11.87
N LEU A 383 -2.39 11.49 -12.47
CA LEU A 383 -3.08 11.99 -13.66
C LEU A 383 -3.85 13.29 -13.39
N ASN A 384 -4.25 13.51 -12.12
CA ASN A 384 -4.91 14.72 -11.67
C ASN A 384 -3.94 15.83 -11.21
N ASP A 385 -2.63 15.57 -11.17
CA ASP A 385 -1.64 16.58 -10.82
C ASP A 385 -1.41 17.52 -12.02
N GLN A 386 -2.08 18.68 -11.97
CA GLN A 386 -1.94 19.71 -12.99
C GLN A 386 -0.53 20.34 -13.00
N ASN A 387 0.18 20.40 -11.87
CA ASN A 387 1.54 20.93 -11.84
C ASN A 387 2.49 20.01 -12.60
N ARG A 388 2.40 18.69 -12.34
CA ARG A 388 3.12 17.68 -13.12
C ARG A 388 2.76 17.77 -14.59
N THR A 389 1.48 17.85 -14.92
CA THR A 389 1.03 17.95 -16.31
C THR A 389 1.59 19.20 -16.99
N ASN A 390 1.63 20.34 -16.31
CA ASN A 390 2.20 21.58 -16.84
C ASN A 390 3.70 21.43 -17.16
N GLN A 391 4.46 20.68 -16.37
CA GLN A 391 5.87 20.39 -16.69
C GLN A 391 6.01 19.59 -18.00
N TYR A 392 5.15 18.59 -18.22
CA TYR A 392 5.12 17.87 -19.50
C TYR A 392 4.64 18.74 -20.65
N ILE A 393 3.64 19.61 -20.46
CA ILE A 393 3.19 20.56 -21.48
C ILE A 393 4.35 21.48 -21.88
N GLN A 394 5.05 22.06 -20.91
CA GLN A 394 6.21 22.92 -21.16
C GLN A 394 7.31 22.16 -21.91
N ALA A 395 7.64 20.95 -21.48
CA ALA A 395 8.64 20.13 -22.15
C ALA A 395 8.22 19.80 -23.59
N LEU A 396 6.97 19.39 -23.82
CA LEU A 396 6.44 19.10 -25.16
C LEU A 396 6.48 20.34 -26.07
N MET A 397 6.16 21.54 -25.56
CA MET A 397 6.27 22.79 -26.32
C MET A 397 7.69 23.10 -26.80
N THR A 398 8.73 22.62 -26.10
CA THR A 398 10.12 22.82 -26.53
C THR A 398 10.58 21.85 -27.61
N VAL A 399 9.93 20.69 -27.75
CA VAL A 399 10.38 19.60 -28.63
C VAL A 399 9.46 19.34 -29.82
N LEU A 400 8.22 19.81 -29.79
CA LEU A 400 7.25 19.60 -30.86
C LEU A 400 7.36 20.68 -31.94
N GLU A 401 7.46 20.21 -33.18
CA GLU A 401 7.34 20.97 -34.42
C GLU A 401 6.04 20.59 -35.16
N LYS A 402 5.58 21.41 -36.11
CA LYS A 402 4.29 21.19 -36.82
C LYS A 402 4.23 19.91 -37.65
N ASP A 403 5.38 19.39 -38.07
CA ASP A 403 5.56 18.14 -38.81
C ASP A 403 6.01 16.99 -37.89
N SER A 404 5.86 17.16 -36.56
CA SER A 404 6.24 16.12 -35.60
C SER A 404 5.35 14.88 -35.72
N ILE A 405 5.99 13.74 -35.96
CA ILE A 405 5.39 12.41 -35.91
C ILE A 405 5.79 11.80 -34.56
N CYS A 406 4.80 11.72 -33.67
CA CYS A 406 5.01 11.30 -32.29
C CYS A 406 4.70 9.82 -32.09
N LEU A 407 5.53 9.12 -31.31
CA LEU A 407 5.20 7.81 -30.75
C LEU A 407 5.24 7.89 -29.23
N CYS A 408 4.13 7.55 -28.57
CA CYS A 408 4.03 7.47 -27.12
C CYS A 408 4.18 6.04 -26.62
N ILE A 409 5.04 5.84 -25.61
CA ILE A 409 5.22 4.55 -24.93
C ILE A 409 5.13 4.78 -23.41
N SER A 410 3.92 4.68 -22.89
CA SER A 410 3.57 4.68 -21.46
C SER A 410 2.15 4.13 -21.33
N ASP A 411 1.92 3.19 -20.41
CA ASP A 411 0.59 2.57 -20.26
C ASP A 411 -0.44 3.60 -19.77
N GLY A 412 -1.54 3.76 -20.52
CA GLY A 412 -2.66 4.63 -20.12
C GLY A 412 -2.22 6.07 -19.87
N SER A 413 -1.41 6.62 -20.77
CA SER A 413 -0.85 7.98 -20.66
C SER A 413 -1.72 9.05 -21.32
N LEU A 414 -1.72 10.27 -20.77
CA LEU A 414 -2.36 11.42 -21.41
C LEU A 414 -1.42 12.17 -22.38
N LEU A 415 -0.13 11.82 -22.44
CA LEU A 415 0.83 12.47 -23.34
C LEU A 415 0.42 12.48 -24.83
N PRO A 416 -0.24 11.43 -25.40
CA PRO A 416 -0.73 11.49 -26.77
C PRO A 416 -1.72 12.64 -27.02
N LEU A 417 -2.60 12.92 -26.05
CA LEU A 417 -3.53 14.04 -26.13
C LEU A 417 -2.81 15.37 -26.06
N LEU A 418 -1.85 15.50 -25.15
CA LEU A 418 -1.04 16.72 -25.02
C LEU A 418 -0.29 17.02 -26.32
N ALA A 419 0.40 16.03 -26.89
CA ALA A 419 1.11 16.18 -28.15
C ALA A 419 0.17 16.59 -29.30
N GLN A 420 -1.00 15.95 -29.40
CA GLN A 420 -2.01 16.28 -30.40
C GLN A 420 -2.59 17.70 -30.22
N TYR A 421 -2.76 18.15 -28.98
CA TYR A 421 -3.27 19.48 -28.65
C TYR A 421 -2.23 20.58 -28.87
N LEU A 422 -0.95 20.26 -28.72
CA LEU A 422 0.19 21.14 -28.96
C LEU A 422 0.64 21.18 -30.44
N GLY A 423 -0.05 20.45 -31.32
CA GLY A 423 0.10 20.63 -32.78
C GLY A 423 0.97 19.60 -33.50
N ALA A 424 1.23 18.43 -32.90
CA ALA A 424 1.84 17.31 -33.62
C ALA A 424 1.02 16.94 -34.87
N GLU A 425 1.71 16.60 -35.96
CA GLU A 425 1.08 16.21 -37.24
C GLU A 425 0.34 14.88 -37.11
N GLN A 426 1.00 13.89 -36.51
CA GLN A 426 0.49 12.55 -36.30
C GLN A 426 0.97 12.01 -34.95
N VAL A 427 0.07 11.36 -34.22
CA VAL A 427 0.41 10.74 -32.94
C VAL A 427 0.06 9.25 -32.97
N PHE A 428 1.02 8.42 -32.58
CA PHE A 428 0.85 6.99 -32.31
C PHE A 428 1.03 6.75 -30.81
N THR A 429 0.31 5.81 -30.24
CA THR A 429 0.50 5.36 -28.85
C THR A 429 0.45 3.85 -28.77
N VAL A 430 1.27 3.27 -27.90
CA VAL A 430 1.31 1.83 -27.66
C VAL A 430 0.55 1.50 -26.39
N GLU A 431 -0.42 0.59 -26.49
CA GLU A 431 -1.17 0.06 -25.34
C GLU A 431 -1.11 -1.47 -25.33
N ASN A 432 -0.36 -2.03 -24.36
CA ASN A 432 -0.03 -3.46 -24.36
C ASN A 432 -1.15 -4.37 -23.81
N SER A 433 -2.27 -3.80 -23.36
CA SER A 433 -3.42 -4.56 -22.90
C SER A 433 -4.71 -4.08 -23.56
N ALA A 434 -5.60 -5.02 -23.87
CA ALA A 434 -6.92 -4.73 -24.42
C ALA A 434 -7.75 -3.78 -23.52
N VAL A 435 -7.57 -3.88 -22.20
CA VAL A 435 -8.25 -3.00 -21.24
C VAL A 435 -7.75 -1.56 -21.38
N SER A 436 -6.43 -1.36 -21.46
CA SER A 436 -5.85 -0.04 -21.65
C SER A 436 -6.19 0.53 -23.03
N HIS A 437 -6.11 -0.29 -24.08
CA HIS A 437 -6.53 0.09 -25.43
C HIS A 437 -7.97 0.63 -25.43
N CYS A 438 -8.92 -0.14 -24.89
CA CYS A 438 -10.33 0.22 -24.87
C CYS A 438 -10.57 1.51 -24.07
N LEU A 439 -9.89 1.68 -22.94
CA LEU A 439 -9.97 2.90 -22.13
C LEU A 439 -9.46 4.12 -22.89
N MET A 440 -8.27 4.02 -23.49
CA MET A 440 -7.66 5.15 -24.22
C MET A 440 -8.46 5.52 -25.46
N GLU A 441 -9.03 4.55 -26.17
CA GLU A 441 -9.92 4.80 -27.31
C GLU A 441 -11.14 5.65 -26.89
N LYS A 442 -11.78 5.29 -25.77
CA LYS A 442 -12.91 6.05 -25.22
C LYS A 442 -12.52 7.46 -24.83
N ILE A 443 -11.36 7.65 -24.20
CA ILE A 443 -10.85 8.97 -23.82
C ILE A 443 -10.57 9.80 -25.07
N PHE A 444 -9.90 9.27 -26.09
CA PHE A 444 -9.62 10.01 -27.33
C PHE A 444 -10.89 10.37 -28.10
N LYS A 445 -11.89 9.49 -28.09
CA LYS A 445 -13.22 9.76 -28.65
C LYS A 445 -13.94 10.87 -27.92
N ALA A 446 -13.91 10.88 -26.58
CA ALA A 446 -14.51 11.94 -25.76
C ALA A 446 -13.87 13.32 -26.04
N ASN A 447 -12.62 13.34 -26.46
CA ASN A 447 -11.84 14.55 -26.77
C ASN A 447 -11.81 14.90 -28.27
N HIS A 448 -12.61 14.23 -29.10
CA HIS A 448 -12.73 14.47 -30.55
C HIS A 448 -11.40 14.36 -31.33
N VAL A 449 -10.49 13.48 -30.88
CA VAL A 449 -9.19 13.24 -31.52
C VAL A 449 -8.95 11.77 -31.89
N GLY A 450 -9.97 10.90 -31.75
CA GLY A 450 -9.84 9.47 -32.04
C GLY A 450 -9.32 9.14 -33.44
N ASP A 451 -9.63 9.96 -34.45
CA ASP A 451 -9.12 9.75 -35.81
C ASP A 451 -7.65 10.20 -35.99
N LYS A 452 -7.16 11.06 -35.09
CA LYS A 452 -5.83 11.69 -35.15
C LYS A 452 -4.78 10.93 -34.34
N ILE A 453 -5.18 10.27 -33.26
CA ILE A 453 -4.30 9.46 -32.42
C ILE A 453 -4.54 7.98 -32.74
N LYS A 454 -3.49 7.28 -33.20
CA LYS A 454 -3.56 5.84 -33.51
C LYS A 454 -3.07 5.01 -32.34
N ILE A 455 -3.92 4.11 -31.84
CA ILE A 455 -3.56 3.17 -30.78
C ILE A 455 -3.05 1.87 -31.41
N ILE A 456 -1.88 1.43 -31.00
CA ILE A 456 -1.24 0.18 -31.44
C ILE A 456 -1.27 -0.80 -30.27
N GLU A 457 -2.02 -1.90 -30.42
CA GLU A 457 -2.13 -2.97 -29.41
C GLU A 457 -1.04 -4.02 -29.60
N LYS A 458 0.23 -3.63 -29.45
CA LYS A 458 1.40 -4.51 -29.60
C LYS A 458 2.51 -4.06 -28.68
N ARG A 459 3.33 -5.01 -28.24
CA ARG A 459 4.59 -4.68 -27.56
C ARG A 459 5.52 -3.89 -28.48
N PRO A 460 6.27 -2.88 -27.96
CA PRO A 460 7.21 -2.06 -28.72
C PRO A 460 8.13 -2.83 -29.67
N GLU A 461 8.65 -3.98 -29.24
CA GLU A 461 9.53 -4.84 -30.03
C GLU A 461 8.86 -5.55 -31.21
N LEU A 462 7.53 -5.54 -31.27
CA LEU A 462 6.73 -6.16 -32.33
C LEU A 462 6.18 -5.12 -33.33
N LEU A 463 6.52 -3.83 -33.17
CA LEU A 463 6.08 -2.78 -34.08
C LEU A 463 6.71 -2.96 -35.46
N THR A 464 5.88 -2.79 -36.48
CA THR A 464 6.26 -2.81 -37.90
C THR A 464 6.12 -1.43 -38.52
N ALA A 465 6.74 -1.20 -39.68
CA ALA A 465 6.58 0.06 -40.41
C ALA A 465 5.11 0.35 -40.77
N SER A 466 4.34 -0.69 -41.11
CA SER A 466 2.91 -0.56 -41.40
C SER A 466 2.07 -0.14 -40.20
N ASP A 467 2.47 -0.51 -38.97
CA ASP A 467 1.77 -0.04 -37.76
C ASP A 467 1.91 1.48 -37.57
N LEU A 468 2.96 2.06 -38.16
CA LEU A 468 3.25 3.50 -38.16
C LEU A 468 2.91 4.16 -39.51
N GLU A 469 2.07 3.52 -40.34
CA GLU A 469 1.69 4.02 -41.67
C GLU A 469 2.92 4.34 -42.56
N ASP A 470 3.99 3.57 -42.42
CA ASP A 470 5.29 3.74 -43.09
C ASP A 470 5.97 5.09 -42.82
N LYS A 471 5.51 5.84 -41.81
CA LYS A 471 6.12 7.08 -41.34
C LYS A 471 7.28 6.79 -40.39
N LYS A 472 8.24 7.71 -40.32
CA LYS A 472 9.34 7.67 -39.33
C LYS A 472 9.01 8.59 -38.15
N VAL A 473 9.24 8.10 -36.95
CA VAL A 473 8.99 8.85 -35.70
C VAL A 473 10.08 9.91 -35.53
N SER A 474 9.69 11.18 -35.44
CA SER A 474 10.59 12.30 -35.15
C SER A 474 10.64 12.65 -33.67
N VAL A 475 9.59 12.33 -32.89
CA VAL A 475 9.55 12.56 -31.45
C VAL A 475 9.05 11.31 -30.71
N LEU A 476 9.88 10.69 -29.89
CA LEU A 476 9.51 9.57 -29.01
C LEU A 476 9.20 10.13 -27.62
N ILE A 477 7.97 9.98 -27.15
CA ILE A 477 7.50 10.54 -25.87
C ILE A 477 7.10 9.45 -24.88
N GLY A 478 7.36 9.68 -23.60
CA GLY A 478 6.96 8.84 -22.49
C GLY A 478 6.92 9.64 -21.19
N GLU A 479 6.23 9.11 -20.19
CA GLU A 479 6.27 9.67 -18.85
C GLU A 479 7.63 9.38 -18.19
N PRO A 480 8.16 8.14 -18.17
CA PRO A 480 7.60 6.82 -18.46
C PRO A 480 6.87 6.17 -17.26
N PHE A 481 5.76 5.51 -17.54
CA PHE A 481 4.93 4.79 -16.54
C PHE A 481 4.44 3.48 -17.14
N PHE A 482 4.58 2.38 -16.40
CA PHE A 482 4.07 1.06 -16.78
C PHE A 482 3.36 0.40 -15.61
N THR A 483 2.22 -0.22 -15.89
CA THR A 483 1.32 -0.82 -14.88
C THR A 483 1.96 -1.95 -14.09
N THR A 484 2.97 -2.61 -14.66
CA THR A 484 3.72 -3.71 -14.03
C THR A 484 4.85 -3.23 -13.13
N SER A 485 5.19 -1.94 -13.14
CA SER A 485 6.31 -1.40 -12.36
C SER A 485 6.02 -1.41 -10.86
N LEU A 486 6.95 -1.96 -10.09
CA LEU A 486 6.89 -2.03 -8.63
C LEU A 486 7.97 -1.15 -7.98
N LEU A 487 9.19 -1.18 -8.52
CA LEU A 487 10.31 -0.36 -8.09
C LEU A 487 10.52 0.82 -9.06
N PRO A 488 11.08 1.95 -8.61
CA PRO A 488 11.21 3.16 -9.43
C PRO A 488 11.90 2.94 -10.78
N TRP A 489 12.95 2.11 -10.83
CA TRP A 489 13.71 1.82 -12.04
C TRP A 489 13.06 0.81 -12.98
N HIS A 490 11.95 0.15 -12.61
CA HIS A 490 11.24 -0.72 -13.56
C HIS A 490 10.72 0.06 -14.78
N ASN A 491 10.46 1.36 -14.60
CA ASN A 491 10.10 2.27 -15.69
C ASN A 491 11.24 2.55 -16.69
N LEU A 492 12.47 2.08 -16.41
CA LEU A 492 13.54 2.02 -17.42
C LEU A 492 13.19 1.07 -18.58
N TYR A 493 12.11 0.29 -18.50
CA TYR A 493 11.52 -0.37 -19.66
C TYR A 493 11.36 0.56 -20.87
N PHE A 494 11.13 1.86 -20.65
CA PHE A 494 11.12 2.85 -21.73
C PHE A 494 12.42 2.86 -22.56
N LEU A 495 13.60 2.68 -21.95
CA LEU A 495 14.88 2.58 -22.67
C LEU A 495 14.94 1.32 -23.54
N TYR A 496 14.39 0.21 -23.07
CA TYR A 496 14.29 -1.04 -23.83
C TYR A 496 13.33 -0.87 -25.01
N ALA A 497 12.15 -0.29 -24.77
CA ALA A 497 11.18 0.02 -25.80
C ALA A 497 11.75 0.96 -26.88
N ARG A 498 12.43 2.05 -26.47
CA ARG A 498 13.15 2.97 -27.36
C ARG A 498 14.21 2.24 -28.19
N THR A 499 14.92 1.29 -27.60
CA THR A 499 15.92 0.49 -28.31
C THR A 499 15.26 -0.44 -29.33
N ALA A 500 14.15 -1.06 -28.96
CA ALA A 500 13.42 -1.98 -29.82
C ALA A 500 12.82 -1.27 -31.05
N VAL A 501 12.35 -0.03 -30.90
CA VAL A 501 11.79 0.76 -32.02
C VAL A 501 12.83 1.57 -32.79
N ALA A 502 14.13 1.41 -32.52
CA ALA A 502 15.19 2.24 -33.11
C ALA A 502 15.17 2.27 -34.65
N ALA A 503 14.78 1.18 -35.31
CA ALA A 503 14.66 1.12 -36.77
C ALA A 503 13.54 2.00 -37.34
N HIS A 504 12.57 2.41 -36.51
CA HIS A 504 11.41 3.23 -36.89
C HIS A 504 11.59 4.72 -36.62
N LEU A 505 12.70 5.11 -35.98
CA LEU A 505 13.01 6.49 -35.63
C LEU A 505 13.74 7.22 -36.77
N THR A 506 13.64 8.54 -36.83
CA THR A 506 14.50 9.36 -37.69
C THR A 506 15.93 9.45 -37.13
N ASN A 507 16.90 9.81 -37.98
CA ASN A 507 18.30 9.95 -37.56
C ASN A 507 18.54 11.07 -36.53
N GLY A 508 17.60 12.01 -36.39
CA GLY A 508 17.63 13.13 -35.44
C GLY A 508 16.47 13.11 -34.47
N VAL A 509 15.95 11.91 -34.15
CA VAL A 509 14.80 11.75 -33.26
C VAL A 509 15.00 12.47 -31.93
N THR A 510 14.00 13.23 -31.52
CA THR A 510 13.93 13.80 -30.17
C THR A 510 13.29 12.77 -29.24
N VAL A 511 13.88 12.53 -28.08
CA VAL A 511 13.35 11.61 -27.06
C VAL A 511 13.00 12.41 -25.81
N LEU A 512 11.77 12.26 -25.32
CA LEU A 512 11.27 12.90 -24.11
C LEU A 512 10.71 11.79 -23.17
N PRO A 513 11.28 11.59 -21.98
CA PRO A 513 12.47 12.26 -21.44
C PRO A 513 13.75 11.93 -22.21
N GLN A 514 14.70 12.86 -22.22
CA GLN A 514 16.01 12.66 -22.88
C GLN A 514 16.91 11.73 -22.07
N SER A 515 16.75 11.68 -20.75
CA SER A 515 17.50 10.83 -19.84
C SER A 515 16.77 10.63 -18.52
N ALA A 516 17.21 9.65 -17.74
CA ALA A 516 16.77 9.43 -16.36
C ALA A 516 17.97 9.24 -15.44
N SER A 517 17.86 9.66 -14.19
CA SER A 517 18.90 9.47 -13.18
C SER A 517 18.34 8.75 -11.94
N LEU A 518 19.09 7.79 -11.43
CA LEU A 518 18.84 7.16 -10.13
C LEU A 518 19.50 8.00 -9.06
N TYR A 519 18.72 8.43 -8.08
CA TYR A 519 19.18 9.15 -6.89
C TYR A 519 19.10 8.27 -5.67
N MET A 520 19.95 8.55 -4.69
CA MET A 520 19.86 7.96 -3.35
C MET A 520 20.10 8.97 -2.23
N MET A 521 19.62 8.64 -1.04
CA MET A 521 19.86 9.40 0.19
C MET A 521 19.77 8.49 1.42
N VAL A 522 20.61 8.72 2.43
CA VAL A 522 20.52 8.01 3.73
C VAL A 522 19.53 8.73 4.63
N VAL A 523 18.65 7.99 5.28
CA VAL A 523 17.58 8.55 6.12
C VAL A 523 17.46 7.89 7.49
N GLU A 524 16.96 8.66 8.44
CA GLU A 524 16.41 8.22 9.72
C GLU A 524 14.88 8.26 9.62
N PHE A 525 14.23 7.10 9.54
CA PHE A 525 12.78 7.00 9.68
C PHE A 525 12.34 7.28 11.11
N LYS A 526 11.21 7.97 11.28
CA LYS A 526 10.59 8.14 12.60
C LYS A 526 10.10 6.79 13.16
N ASP A 527 9.38 6.03 12.34
CA ASP A 527 8.73 4.79 12.79
C ASP A 527 8.86 3.61 11.80
N LEU A 528 8.93 3.85 10.48
CA LEU A 528 8.97 2.79 9.44
C LEU A 528 10.11 1.76 9.62
N TRP A 529 11.19 2.11 10.33
CA TRP A 529 12.26 1.18 10.67
C TRP A 529 11.78 -0.07 11.43
N ARG A 530 10.68 0.04 12.20
CA ARG A 530 10.12 -1.05 13.03
C ARG A 530 9.68 -2.25 12.22
N ILE A 531 9.28 -2.07 10.96
CA ILE A 531 8.73 -3.17 10.14
C ILE A 531 9.80 -4.20 9.75
N ARG A 532 11.10 -3.87 9.88
CA ARG A 532 12.23 -4.77 9.58
C ARG A 532 13.24 -4.93 10.72
N SER A 533 13.13 -4.16 11.80
CA SER A 533 14.07 -4.28 12.91
C SER A 533 13.75 -5.48 13.80
N PRO A 534 14.78 -6.20 14.28
CA PRO A 534 14.57 -7.29 15.23
C PRO A 534 13.92 -6.78 16.52
N CYS A 535 13.06 -7.58 17.12
CA CYS A 535 12.39 -7.25 18.38
C CYS A 535 13.20 -7.69 19.60
N GLY A 536 13.84 -8.86 19.53
CA GLY A 536 14.58 -9.49 20.62
C GLY A 536 13.67 -10.01 21.74
N THR A 537 13.16 -9.09 22.57
CA THR A 537 12.26 -9.42 23.68
C THR A 537 11.00 -8.57 23.63
N CYS A 538 9.84 -9.22 23.66
CA CYS A 538 8.53 -8.58 23.63
C CYS A 538 7.77 -8.89 24.92
N GLU A 539 7.40 -7.87 25.71
CA GLU A 539 6.65 -8.02 26.97
C GLU A 539 7.25 -9.04 27.97
N GLY A 540 8.57 -9.21 27.93
CA GLY A 540 9.32 -10.15 28.76
C GLY A 540 9.51 -11.55 28.16
N PHE A 541 9.02 -11.80 26.95
CA PHE A 541 9.18 -13.07 26.22
C PHE A 541 10.30 -12.98 25.19
N ASP A 542 11.16 -14.01 25.14
CA ASP A 542 12.22 -14.15 24.15
C ASP A 542 11.63 -14.54 22.79
N VAL A 543 11.77 -13.64 21.80
CA VAL A 543 11.27 -13.82 20.43
C VAL A 543 12.40 -13.80 19.39
N HIS A 544 13.67 -14.00 19.78
CA HIS A 544 14.82 -13.99 18.86
C HIS A 544 14.70 -15.02 17.72
N ILE A 545 13.98 -16.13 17.94
CA ILE A 545 13.70 -17.13 16.90
C ILE A 545 12.93 -16.50 15.73
N MET A 546 12.03 -15.55 16.01
CA MET A 546 11.32 -14.79 14.98
C MET A 546 12.25 -13.85 14.22
N ASP A 547 13.15 -13.16 14.94
CA ASP A 547 14.14 -12.27 14.33
C ASP A 547 15.06 -13.03 13.37
N ASP A 548 15.55 -14.20 13.80
CA ASP A 548 16.37 -15.08 12.98
C ASP A 548 15.61 -15.58 11.75
N MET A 549 14.32 -15.91 11.90
CA MET A 549 13.46 -16.35 10.80
C MET A 549 13.27 -15.26 9.75
N ILE A 550 12.97 -14.02 10.15
CA ILE A 550 12.84 -12.87 9.24
C ILE A 550 14.17 -12.60 8.55
N LYS A 551 15.27 -12.56 9.32
CA LYS A 551 16.61 -12.30 8.80
C LYS A 551 17.04 -13.35 7.76
N ASN A 552 16.75 -14.63 8.00
CA ASN A 552 17.07 -15.70 7.07
C ASN A 552 16.25 -15.57 5.77
N SER A 553 14.98 -15.20 5.86
CA SER A 553 14.12 -14.97 4.69
C SER A 553 14.54 -13.74 3.87
N LEU A 554 14.95 -12.65 4.52
CA LEU A 554 15.47 -11.47 3.83
C LEU A 554 16.79 -11.73 3.10
N ASN A 555 17.61 -12.65 3.61
CA ASN A 555 18.90 -13.04 3.02
C ASN A 555 18.79 -14.27 2.09
N PHE A 556 17.57 -14.77 1.82
CA PHE A 556 17.38 -15.96 1.00
C PHE A 556 17.90 -15.76 -0.44
N ARG A 557 17.82 -14.54 -0.97
CA ARG A 557 18.55 -14.16 -2.18
C ARG A 557 19.95 -13.67 -1.82
N GLU A 558 20.93 -13.97 -2.68
CA GLU A 558 22.33 -13.51 -2.54
C GLU A 558 22.47 -11.97 -2.44
N SER A 559 21.44 -11.20 -2.82
CA SER A 559 21.32 -9.76 -2.62
C SER A 559 20.05 -9.42 -1.85
N LYS A 560 20.18 -8.62 -0.78
CA LYS A 560 19.03 -7.96 -0.13
C LYS A 560 18.38 -7.01 -1.14
N GLU A 561 17.07 -7.04 -1.26
CA GLU A 561 16.32 -6.19 -2.20
C GLU A 561 15.78 -4.95 -1.49
N ALA A 562 15.66 -3.86 -2.24
CA ALA A 562 14.95 -2.68 -1.77
C ALA A 562 13.42 -2.90 -1.85
N GLU A 563 12.70 -2.27 -0.94
CA GLU A 563 11.24 -2.42 -0.82
C GLU A 563 10.51 -1.14 -1.27
N PRO A 564 9.42 -1.25 -2.07
CA PRO A 564 8.67 -0.07 -2.51
C PRO A 564 7.72 0.44 -1.42
N HIS A 565 7.93 1.66 -0.94
CA HIS A 565 7.10 2.32 0.09
C HIS A 565 6.64 3.72 -0.37
N PRO A 566 5.37 4.12 -0.15
CA PRO A 566 4.90 5.49 -0.40
C PRO A 566 5.39 6.44 0.71
N LEU A 567 6.60 6.98 0.59
CA LEU A 567 7.25 7.66 1.72
C LEU A 567 6.58 8.97 2.18
N TRP A 568 5.61 9.50 1.43
CA TRP A 568 4.77 10.60 1.92
C TRP A 568 3.96 10.20 3.17
N GLU A 569 3.75 8.89 3.39
CA GLU A 569 3.06 8.29 4.54
C GLU A 569 3.99 8.00 5.73
N TYR A 570 5.30 8.13 5.53
CA TYR A 570 6.31 7.70 6.49
C TYR A 570 7.35 8.78 6.75
N PRO A 571 7.14 9.64 7.76
CA PRO A 571 8.07 10.71 8.09
C PRO A 571 9.50 10.22 8.29
N CYS A 572 10.44 10.87 7.61
CA CYS A 572 11.85 10.60 7.73
C CYS A 572 12.68 11.87 7.63
N LYS A 573 13.87 11.80 8.21
CA LYS A 573 14.90 12.83 8.18
C LYS A 573 16.06 12.39 7.31
N SER A 574 16.52 13.25 6.42
CA SER A 574 17.74 13.04 5.63
C SER A 574 18.98 13.15 6.51
N LEU A 575 19.86 12.16 6.46
CA LEU A 575 21.17 12.18 7.12
C LEU A 575 22.30 12.56 6.16
N SER A 576 22.10 12.36 4.86
CA SER A 576 22.97 12.85 3.79
C SER A 576 22.25 13.85 2.90
N ASP A 577 22.99 14.48 1.99
CA ASP A 577 22.40 15.12 0.83
C ASP A 577 22.02 14.05 -0.23
N PRO A 578 21.05 14.34 -1.11
CA PRO A 578 20.73 13.46 -2.23
C PRO A 578 21.91 13.37 -3.20
N GLN A 579 22.22 12.15 -3.65
CA GLN A 579 23.32 11.87 -4.56
C GLN A 579 22.80 11.17 -5.82
N GLU A 580 23.11 11.72 -6.99
CA GLU A 580 22.96 11.02 -8.26
C GLU A 580 24.00 9.89 -8.32
N VAL A 581 23.55 8.66 -8.55
CA VAL A 581 24.40 7.47 -8.56
C VAL A 581 24.45 6.76 -9.90
N MET A 582 23.50 6.99 -10.79
CA MET A 582 23.51 6.40 -12.14
C MET A 582 22.65 7.22 -13.08
N THR A 583 23.08 7.38 -14.33
CA THR A 583 22.34 8.08 -15.38
C THR A 583 22.14 7.18 -16.59
N PHE A 584 20.94 7.23 -17.15
CA PHE A 584 20.51 6.47 -18.32
C PHE A 584 20.13 7.45 -19.43
N ASP A 585 20.93 7.50 -20.49
CA ASP A 585 20.69 8.35 -21.65
C ASP A 585 19.71 7.67 -22.62
N PHE A 586 18.47 8.16 -22.69
CA PHE A 586 17.43 7.60 -23.55
C PHE A 586 17.60 7.95 -25.03
N ARG A 587 18.55 8.84 -25.36
CA ARG A 587 18.96 9.09 -26.75
C ARG A 587 19.84 7.97 -27.29
N LEU A 588 20.37 7.10 -26.44
CA LEU A 588 21.18 5.94 -26.80
C LEU A 588 20.37 4.64 -26.68
N THR A 589 20.91 3.54 -27.20
CA THR A 589 20.33 2.20 -27.00
C THR A 589 20.76 1.61 -25.66
N VAL A 590 20.05 0.59 -25.19
CA VAL A 590 20.40 -0.17 -23.98
C VAL A 590 21.88 -0.57 -24.00
N PRO A 591 22.65 -0.30 -22.92
CA PRO A 591 24.06 -0.65 -22.84
C PRO A 591 24.25 -2.17 -22.87
N GLN A 592 25.34 -2.64 -23.48
CA GLN A 592 25.64 -4.08 -23.58
C GLN A 592 26.35 -4.63 -22.33
N GLN A 593 26.95 -3.76 -21.54
CA GLN A 593 27.70 -4.10 -20.33
C GLN A 593 26.95 -3.61 -19.09
N THR A 594 27.14 -4.31 -17.98
CA THR A 594 26.67 -3.87 -16.66
C THR A 594 27.20 -2.48 -16.36
N LEU A 595 26.30 -1.59 -15.92
CA LEU A 595 26.70 -0.29 -15.40
C LEU A 595 26.91 -0.43 -13.89
N SER A 596 28.07 -0.01 -13.41
CA SER A 596 28.45 -0.11 -12.00
C SER A 596 28.87 1.25 -11.49
N THR A 597 28.38 1.61 -10.31
CA THR A 597 28.80 2.80 -9.58
C THR A 597 29.10 2.41 -8.14
N ASP A 598 30.30 2.73 -7.68
CA ASP A 598 30.73 2.59 -6.30
C ASP A 598 31.10 3.97 -5.75
N GLY A 599 30.82 4.19 -4.46
CA GLY A 599 31.13 5.47 -3.83
C GLY A 599 30.85 5.48 -2.34
N SER A 600 30.87 6.69 -1.78
CA SER A 600 30.51 6.95 -0.39
C SER A 600 29.69 8.21 -0.28
N VAL A 601 28.71 8.19 0.62
CA VAL A 601 27.89 9.34 0.98
C VAL A 601 28.18 9.76 2.42
N ASN A 602 28.52 11.03 2.63
CA ASN A 602 28.81 11.57 3.95
C ASN A 602 27.53 11.79 4.74
N LEU A 603 27.56 11.47 6.04
CA LEU A 603 26.47 11.74 6.96
C LEU A 603 26.64 13.14 7.55
N LEU A 604 25.86 14.08 7.04
CA LEU A 604 25.91 15.51 7.37
C LEU A 604 25.10 15.85 8.61
N ARG A 605 24.14 15.00 8.99
CA ARG A 605 23.23 15.21 10.12
C ARG A 605 23.32 14.03 11.08
N THR A 606 23.31 14.32 12.38
CA THR A 606 23.27 13.30 13.42
C THR A 606 21.93 12.58 13.42
N GLY A 607 21.96 11.26 13.47
CA GLY A 607 20.80 10.38 13.55
C GLY A 607 21.20 8.93 13.28
N LYS A 608 20.26 8.01 13.49
CA LYS A 608 20.38 6.60 13.14
C LYS A 608 20.12 6.39 11.65
N SER A 609 21.09 5.82 10.96
CA SER A 609 20.97 5.44 9.55
C SER A 609 20.12 4.18 9.40
N HIS A 610 18.79 4.34 9.42
CA HIS A 610 17.86 3.21 9.28
C HIS A 610 17.88 2.59 7.86
N GLY A 611 18.19 3.37 6.83
CA GLY A 611 18.31 2.85 5.47
C GLY A 611 18.69 3.90 4.42
N ALA A 612 18.84 3.43 3.19
CA ALA A 612 18.97 4.25 2.00
C ALA A 612 17.66 4.27 1.23
N VAL A 613 17.22 5.46 0.81
CA VAL A 613 16.06 5.66 -0.07
C VAL A 613 16.56 5.94 -1.48
N LEU A 614 15.93 5.32 -2.49
CA LEU A 614 16.25 5.50 -3.90
C LEU A 614 14.99 5.87 -4.71
N TRP A 615 15.17 6.74 -5.70
CA TRP A 615 14.12 7.16 -6.62
C TRP A 615 14.68 7.53 -8.00
N MET A 616 13.80 7.65 -9.00
CA MET A 616 14.17 8.12 -10.33
C MET A 616 13.83 9.60 -10.49
N GLU A 617 14.67 10.33 -11.21
CA GLU A 617 14.32 11.61 -11.81
C GLU A 617 14.39 11.49 -13.33
N TYR A 618 13.38 12.00 -14.01
CA TYR A 618 13.30 12.01 -15.46
C TYR A 618 13.59 13.42 -15.98
N HIS A 619 14.65 13.55 -16.75
CA HIS A 619 15.04 14.81 -17.38
C HIS A 619 14.27 14.93 -18.70
N LEU A 620 13.17 15.66 -18.67
CA LEU A 620 12.29 15.83 -19.83
C LEU A 620 13.02 16.59 -20.95
N THR A 621 13.71 17.66 -20.56
CA THR A 621 14.58 18.51 -21.40
C THR A 621 15.87 18.81 -20.64
N ALA A 622 16.70 19.75 -21.11
CA ALA A 622 17.90 20.18 -20.40
C ALA A 622 17.61 20.93 -19.08
N ASP A 623 16.42 21.53 -18.98
CA ASP A 623 16.00 22.47 -17.95
C ASP A 623 14.75 22.02 -17.16
N ILE A 624 14.01 21.03 -17.66
CA ILE A 624 12.79 20.51 -17.05
C ILE A 624 13.02 19.07 -16.61
N SER A 625 12.78 18.78 -15.33
CA SER A 625 12.86 17.44 -14.76
C SER A 625 11.66 17.13 -13.86
N VAL A 626 11.30 15.86 -13.76
CA VAL A 626 10.23 15.35 -12.90
C VAL A 626 10.82 14.30 -11.95
N SER A 627 10.70 14.54 -10.65
CA SER A 627 11.14 13.59 -9.61
C SER A 627 10.01 12.64 -9.22
N THR A 628 10.31 11.34 -9.14
CA THR A 628 9.40 10.32 -8.58
C THR A 628 9.63 10.09 -7.09
N GLY A 629 10.47 10.90 -6.44
CA GLY A 629 10.86 10.71 -5.05
C GLY A 629 10.91 12.03 -4.30
N LEU A 630 12.11 12.47 -3.93
CA LEU A 630 12.28 13.65 -3.10
C LEU A 630 11.79 14.89 -3.86
N VAL A 631 10.87 15.64 -3.24
CA VAL A 631 10.37 16.92 -3.76
C VAL A 631 11.17 18.06 -3.14
N GLN A 632 11.34 18.03 -1.81
CA GLN A 632 12.14 19.01 -1.09
C GLN A 632 12.55 18.51 0.29
N ILE A 633 13.59 19.13 0.85
CA ILE A 633 13.98 19.03 2.26
C ILE A 633 13.49 20.31 2.95
N SER A 634 12.49 20.18 3.83
CA SER A 634 11.68 21.32 4.29
C SER A 634 12.33 22.16 5.40
N ASP A 635 13.35 21.65 6.07
CA ASP A 635 13.99 22.35 7.19
C ASP A 635 15.47 22.00 7.34
N GLU A 636 16.20 22.79 8.14
CA GLU A 636 17.60 22.51 8.51
C GLU A 636 17.76 21.18 9.25
N LYS A 637 16.65 20.67 9.82
CA LYS A 637 16.61 19.37 10.50
C LYS A 637 16.54 18.22 9.52
N GLY A 638 16.36 18.45 8.22
CA GLY A 638 16.39 17.42 7.18
C GLY A 638 15.05 16.73 6.90
N SER A 639 13.91 17.29 7.33
CA SER A 639 12.59 16.71 7.07
C SER A 639 12.30 16.56 5.57
N CYS A 640 11.99 15.34 5.13
CA CYS A 640 11.82 15.02 3.71
C CYS A 640 10.35 15.10 3.28
N GLN A 641 10.10 15.72 2.12
CA GLN A 641 8.82 15.65 1.44
C GLN A 641 8.96 14.83 0.16
N TRP A 642 8.06 13.86 -0.01
CA TRP A 642 8.09 12.88 -1.09
C TRP A 642 6.93 13.09 -2.05
N ASN A 643 7.16 12.73 -3.31
CA ASN A 643 6.12 12.68 -4.32
C ASN A 643 5.01 11.69 -3.87
N PRO A 644 3.77 12.15 -3.67
CA PRO A 644 2.70 11.32 -3.12
C PRO A 644 2.11 10.32 -4.12
N HIS A 645 2.54 10.39 -5.38
CA HIS A 645 2.01 9.57 -6.49
C HIS A 645 2.89 8.36 -6.83
N CYS A 646 4.08 8.28 -6.24
CA CYS A 646 5.04 7.22 -6.50
C CYS A 646 5.47 6.55 -5.20
N LYS A 647 5.76 5.25 -5.27
CA LYS A 647 6.51 4.55 -4.22
C LYS A 647 8.00 4.74 -4.47
N GLN A 648 8.77 4.97 -3.40
CA GLN A 648 10.23 5.02 -3.44
C GLN A 648 10.79 3.68 -2.98
N ALA A 649 12.01 3.35 -3.39
CA ALA A 649 12.68 2.12 -2.97
C ALA A 649 13.44 2.37 -1.66
N VAL A 650 13.18 1.55 -0.64
CA VAL A 650 13.85 1.62 0.66
C VAL A 650 14.72 0.39 0.85
N TYR A 651 16.02 0.61 0.97
CA TYR A 651 16.96 -0.41 1.40
C TYR A 651 17.23 -0.24 2.89
N PHE A 652 16.63 -1.10 3.72
CA PHE A 652 16.89 -1.09 5.16
C PHE A 652 18.30 -1.60 5.46
N PHE A 653 19.02 -0.88 6.32
CA PHE A 653 20.34 -1.31 6.79
C PHE A 653 20.18 -2.49 7.77
N SER A 654 21.16 -3.40 7.82
CA SER A 654 21.15 -4.47 8.82
C SER A 654 21.36 -3.86 10.21
N SER A 655 20.69 -4.39 11.25
CA SER A 655 20.86 -3.93 12.64
C SER A 655 22.32 -3.88 13.13
N ALA A 656 23.23 -4.65 12.50
CA ALA A 656 24.68 -4.56 12.72
C ALA A 656 25.31 -3.19 12.34
N LEU A 657 24.52 -2.28 11.73
CA LEU A 657 24.91 -0.92 11.35
C LEU A 657 24.41 0.14 12.34
N GLU A 658 23.64 -0.26 13.37
CA GLU A 658 23.26 0.62 14.47
C GLU A 658 24.31 0.51 15.59
N PRO A 659 25.09 1.57 15.88
CA PRO A 659 26.00 1.53 17.02
C PRO A 659 25.20 1.55 18.34
N GLU A 660 25.67 0.78 19.33
CA GLU A 660 25.06 0.70 20.67
C GLU A 660 25.14 2.05 21.44
N THR A 661 25.99 2.98 20.99
CA THR A 661 26.12 4.32 21.56
C THR A 661 26.22 5.40 20.46
N LEU A 662 25.71 6.61 20.74
CA LEU A 662 25.75 7.77 19.82
C LEU A 662 27.18 8.25 19.50
N THR A 663 28.20 7.75 20.20
CA THR A 663 29.61 8.14 20.03
C THR A 663 30.34 7.40 18.89
N ASP A 664 29.76 6.32 18.34
CA ASP A 664 30.36 5.49 17.27
C ASP A 664 29.57 5.52 15.95
N LEU A 665 28.85 6.62 15.66
CA LEU A 665 28.12 6.76 14.40
C LEU A 665 29.08 6.81 13.21
N PRO A 666 28.83 6.05 12.13
CA PRO A 666 29.68 6.11 10.94
C PRO A 666 29.68 7.54 10.37
N SER A 667 30.83 7.98 9.88
CA SER A 667 30.95 9.31 9.25
C SER A 667 30.41 9.31 7.81
N ALA A 668 30.39 8.14 7.16
CA ALA A 668 29.90 7.94 5.80
C ALA A 668 29.36 6.52 5.60
N ILE A 669 28.52 6.35 4.59
CA ILE A 669 28.07 5.04 4.10
C ILE A 669 28.65 4.83 2.70
N THR A 670 29.37 3.72 2.50
CA THR A 670 29.79 3.27 1.19
C THR A 670 28.68 2.50 0.48
N TYR A 671 28.61 2.63 -0.83
CA TYR A 671 27.65 1.93 -1.68
C TYR A 671 28.32 1.31 -2.90
N ALA A 672 27.73 0.22 -3.39
CA ALA A 672 28.02 -0.34 -4.71
C ALA A 672 26.67 -0.70 -5.37
N ILE A 673 26.40 -0.12 -6.54
CA ILE A 673 25.13 -0.24 -7.27
C ILE A 673 25.44 -0.72 -8.68
N ASN A 674 24.75 -1.78 -9.13
CA ASN A 674 24.98 -2.44 -10.41
C ASN A 674 23.67 -2.62 -11.18
N PHE A 675 23.54 -1.97 -12.33
CA PHE A 675 22.43 -2.19 -13.26
C PHE A 675 22.81 -3.25 -14.30
N ASN A 676 22.04 -4.34 -14.34
CA ASN A 676 22.22 -5.41 -15.31
C ASN A 676 21.30 -5.20 -16.52
N PRO A 677 21.82 -4.81 -17.69
CA PRO A 677 20.99 -4.54 -18.87
C PRO A 677 20.32 -5.79 -19.47
N LYS A 678 20.70 -7.00 -19.06
CA LYS A 678 20.05 -8.23 -19.53
C LYS A 678 18.75 -8.52 -18.79
N THR A 679 18.63 -8.06 -17.55
CA THR A 679 17.47 -8.29 -16.69
C THR A 679 16.75 -7.01 -16.31
N GLY A 680 17.37 -5.85 -16.52
CA GLY A 680 16.88 -4.55 -16.08
C GLY A 680 16.83 -4.37 -14.56
N GLU A 681 17.48 -5.28 -13.83
CA GLU A 681 17.54 -5.25 -12.36
C GLU A 681 18.70 -4.39 -11.87
N ILE A 682 18.52 -3.80 -10.69
CA ILE A 682 19.54 -3.04 -9.97
C ILE A 682 19.89 -3.78 -8.67
N ALA A 683 21.09 -4.34 -8.62
CA ALA A 683 21.66 -4.90 -7.39
C ALA A 683 22.39 -3.82 -6.61
N MET A 684 22.24 -3.80 -5.29
CA MET A 684 22.85 -2.77 -4.44
C MET A 684 23.36 -3.35 -3.13
N SER A 685 24.43 -2.75 -2.61
CA SER A 685 24.95 -3.05 -1.28
C SER A 685 25.43 -1.78 -0.60
N PHE A 686 25.24 -1.71 0.71
CA PHE A 686 25.62 -0.57 1.53
C PHE A 686 26.42 -1.04 2.75
N LYS A 687 27.49 -0.33 3.09
CA LYS A 687 28.36 -0.64 4.24
C LYS A 687 28.82 0.64 4.94
N PRO A 688 28.95 0.65 6.27
CA PRO A 688 29.42 1.81 7.01
C PRO A 688 30.91 1.99 6.74
N LEU A 689 31.35 3.23 6.58
CA LEU A 689 32.77 3.55 6.55
C LEU A 689 33.23 3.70 8.01
N SER A 690 34.03 2.73 8.46
CA SER A 690 34.65 2.69 9.79
C SER A 690 35.73 3.75 9.97
#